data_AF-A0A5P1DFQ5-F1
#
_entry.id   AF-A0A5P1DFQ5-F1
#
_cell.length_a   1.000
_cell.length_b   1.000
_cell.length_c   1.000
_cell.angle_alpha   90.00
_cell.angle_beta   90.00
_cell.angle_gamma   90.00
#
_symmetry.space_group_name_H-M   'P 1'
#
loop_
_entity.id
_entity.type
_entity.pdbx_description
1 polymer ?
#
loop_
_entity_poly.entity_id
_entity_poly.type
_entity_poly.pdbx_seq_one_letter_code
_entity_poly.pdbx_strand_id
1 'polypeptide(L)'
;MLIGSYSTSLVVISLCVAILASYTALDLAGRIATAKGRAVYLWISGGALAMGVGVWSMHFIGMLALRLPFALGFDLGITALSLLIAVLSSGFALWLVSQPRLPAWQLAFGALVMGAGIASMHYTGMAAMRMTPGIDYDPALFGASLLIAVVACGAALWIAFNLRRNTPYVRLARGGAAVVMGVAIVGMHYTGMAAARFADDSFCGAALTGLSGKGLDNLVLVTSMAVLVIALLTSLLDARLDARTAVLADSLTLANQELTHLALHDMLTGLPNRTLLADRIQQAIQAVNERGGCFALMFIDLDGFKPVNDAFGHHMGDQLLREVGLRLREDLRSQDTLARIGGDEFVLLVQLTQPDDAMGLAERQVGLINRTFQVAEHELKISASIGIAMFPGNGSTPQDLLMNADAAMYHAKGMGKNGYGFFDVSMNTNARKQLQLLQDLRNALEYGQFRLYYQPKFDAVSGIAVGAEALLRWEHPQQGLLLPATFIALAEKTGLIIPIGEWVLNEACRQMSLWYAQGYENWRIAVNLSALQFCHAGLVNSVAAALERHQLPANSLTLEITETTAMSDADASMTVLQQLSDMGVDLSIDDFGTGYSSLMYLKRLPANELKIDRGFVRDLEHDSDDAAIVSAIVALGQALGLRIVAEGVETDAQQNFLTRLGCDSLQGYLLGHPLPADQFIADIRKATD
;
A
#
# COMPACT_ATOMS: atom_id res chain seq x y z
N MET A 1 64.54 -7.90 -68.55
CA MET A 1 63.29 -8.16 -67.80
C MET A 1 62.57 -6.84 -67.63
N LEU A 2 61.24 -6.83 -67.85
CA LEU A 2 60.44 -5.61 -67.80
C LEU A 2 60.38 -5.06 -66.37
N ILE A 3 60.77 -3.79 -66.21
CA ILE A 3 60.61 -3.06 -64.95
C ILE A 3 59.23 -2.40 -64.98
N GLY A 4 58.27 -2.97 -64.25
CA GLY A 4 56.94 -2.37 -64.08
C GLY A 4 56.97 -1.18 -63.12
N SER A 5 56.09 -0.21 -63.34
CA SER A 5 55.86 0.92 -62.40
C SER A 5 54.48 0.79 -61.75
N TYR A 6 54.31 1.34 -60.55
CA TYR A 6 53.03 1.27 -59.82
C TYR A 6 52.30 2.60 -59.81
N SER A 7 50.98 2.57 -60.01
CA SER A 7 50.10 3.71 -59.78
C SER A 7 49.86 3.90 -58.29
N THR A 8 50.42 4.95 -57.70
CA THR A 8 50.29 5.26 -56.26
C THR A 8 48.84 5.33 -55.80
N SER A 9 47.95 5.90 -56.62
CA SER A 9 46.51 5.97 -56.33
C SER A 9 45.86 4.60 -56.15
N LEU A 10 46.13 3.65 -57.05
CA LEU A 10 45.55 2.31 -57.01
C LEU A 10 46.13 1.47 -55.86
N VAL A 11 47.41 1.68 -55.49
CA VAL A 11 48.02 1.06 -54.30
C VAL A 11 47.33 1.56 -53.02
N VAL A 12 47.03 2.85 -52.92
CA VAL A 12 46.29 3.39 -51.77
C VAL A 12 44.85 2.86 -51.75
N ILE A 13 44.19 2.79 -52.91
CA ILE A 13 42.83 2.24 -53.02
C ILE A 13 42.80 0.75 -52.62
N SER A 14 43.76 -0.07 -53.07
CA SER A 14 43.83 -1.48 -52.69
C SER A 14 44.01 -1.64 -51.18
N LEU A 15 44.82 -0.80 -50.54
CA LEU A 15 44.96 -0.76 -49.08
C LEU A 15 43.64 -0.37 -48.38
N CYS A 16 42.96 0.68 -48.83
CA CYS A 16 41.67 1.06 -48.27
C CYS A 16 40.62 -0.06 -48.38
N VAL A 17 40.56 -0.74 -49.54
CA VAL A 17 39.67 -1.88 -49.76
C VAL A 17 40.05 -3.05 -48.85
N ALA A 18 41.33 -3.34 -48.65
CA ALA A 18 41.81 -4.38 -47.74
C ALA A 18 41.41 -4.10 -46.29
N ILE A 19 41.56 -2.86 -45.83
CA ILE A 19 41.19 -2.44 -44.47
C ILE A 19 39.67 -2.54 -44.30
N LEU A 20 38.89 -2.07 -45.27
CA LEU A 20 37.43 -2.15 -45.21
C LEU A 20 36.93 -3.60 -45.18
N ALA A 21 37.49 -4.46 -46.03
CA ALA A 21 37.17 -5.89 -46.05
C ALA A 21 37.52 -6.56 -44.71
N SER A 22 38.67 -6.21 -44.13
CA SER A 22 39.11 -6.70 -42.82
C SER A 22 38.20 -6.23 -41.68
N TYR A 23 37.77 -4.96 -41.69
CA TYR A 23 36.83 -4.43 -40.70
C TYR A 23 35.47 -5.13 -40.79
N THR A 24 34.97 -5.32 -42.01
CA THR A 24 33.71 -6.01 -42.29
C THR A 24 33.77 -7.45 -41.76
N ALA A 25 34.88 -8.15 -41.98
CA ALA A 25 35.11 -9.49 -41.45
C ALA A 25 35.09 -9.56 -39.92
N LEU A 26 35.75 -8.62 -39.25
CA LEU A 26 35.79 -8.54 -37.78
C LEU A 26 34.41 -8.23 -37.19
N ASP A 27 33.62 -7.37 -37.84
CA ASP A 27 32.24 -7.10 -37.41
C ASP A 27 31.33 -8.33 -37.56
N LEU A 28 31.41 -9.00 -38.71
CA LEU A 28 30.66 -10.22 -38.99
C LEU A 28 31.03 -11.36 -38.04
N ALA A 29 32.32 -11.52 -37.70
CA ALA A 29 32.77 -12.51 -36.73
C ALA A 29 32.11 -12.33 -35.35
N GLY A 30 31.91 -11.09 -34.91
CA GLY A 30 31.16 -10.79 -33.69
C GLY A 30 29.68 -11.20 -33.78
N ARG A 31 29.03 -10.92 -34.91
CA ARG A 31 27.62 -11.28 -35.14
C ARG A 31 27.41 -12.78 -35.16
N ILE A 32 28.27 -13.51 -35.88
CA ILE A 32 28.24 -14.97 -35.97
C ILE A 32 28.37 -15.60 -34.58
N ALA A 33 29.22 -15.06 -33.71
CA ALA A 33 29.40 -15.55 -32.35
C ALA A 33 28.14 -15.39 -31.45
N THR A 34 27.28 -14.41 -31.74
CA THR A 34 26.02 -14.18 -31.01
C THR A 34 24.78 -14.80 -31.66
N ALA A 35 24.87 -15.19 -32.94
CA ALA A 35 23.75 -15.73 -33.69
C ALA A 35 23.39 -17.16 -33.22
N LYS A 36 22.10 -17.52 -33.30
CA LYS A 36 21.59 -18.86 -32.95
C LYS A 36 20.81 -19.46 -34.13
N GLY A 37 20.85 -20.79 -34.23
CA GLY A 37 20.08 -21.56 -35.22
C GLY A 37 20.45 -21.23 -36.67
N ARG A 38 19.45 -21.15 -37.56
CA ARG A 38 19.65 -20.95 -39.01
C ARG A 38 20.34 -19.62 -39.36
N ALA A 39 20.27 -18.63 -38.47
CA ALA A 39 20.92 -17.33 -38.69
C ALA A 39 22.45 -17.44 -38.77
N VAL A 40 23.07 -18.41 -38.07
CA VAL A 40 24.54 -18.61 -38.09
C VAL A 40 25.02 -18.89 -39.51
N TYR A 41 24.34 -19.79 -40.23
CA TYR A 41 24.70 -20.15 -41.60
C TYR A 41 24.48 -19.00 -42.57
N LEU A 42 23.42 -18.20 -42.39
CA LEU A 42 23.17 -17.00 -43.21
C LEU A 42 24.28 -15.95 -43.02
N TRP A 43 24.72 -15.73 -41.78
CA TRP A 43 25.80 -14.78 -41.47
C TRP A 43 27.16 -15.28 -41.97
N ILE A 44 27.46 -16.57 -41.85
CA ILE A 44 28.69 -17.16 -42.40
C ILE A 44 28.70 -17.04 -43.93
N SER A 45 27.61 -17.39 -44.61
CA SER A 45 27.52 -17.33 -46.08
C SER A 45 27.62 -15.88 -46.58
N GLY A 46 26.86 -14.96 -45.99
CA GLY A 46 26.92 -13.53 -46.35
C GLY A 46 28.29 -12.92 -46.07
N GLY A 47 28.91 -13.30 -44.94
CA GLY A 47 30.24 -12.82 -44.58
C GLY A 47 31.35 -13.41 -45.44
N ALA A 48 31.26 -14.67 -45.83
CA ALA A 48 32.20 -15.34 -46.73
C ALA A 48 32.21 -14.65 -48.10
N LEU A 49 31.03 -14.29 -48.61
CA LEU A 49 30.88 -13.55 -49.86
C LEU A 49 31.51 -12.15 -49.74
N ALA A 50 31.14 -11.37 -48.71
CA ALA A 50 31.63 -10.01 -48.53
C ALA A 50 33.16 -9.96 -48.35
N MET A 51 33.72 -10.82 -47.50
CA MET A 51 35.16 -10.89 -47.25
C MET A 51 35.91 -11.44 -48.48
N GLY A 52 35.41 -12.51 -49.10
CA GLY A 52 36.03 -13.10 -50.28
C GLY A 52 36.08 -12.13 -51.46
N VAL A 53 34.98 -11.41 -51.72
CA VAL A 53 34.92 -10.33 -52.71
C VAL A 53 35.90 -9.22 -52.35
N GLY A 54 35.98 -8.78 -51.09
CA GLY A 54 36.90 -7.72 -50.67
C GLY A 54 38.38 -8.05 -50.87
N VAL A 55 38.82 -9.25 -50.47
CA VAL A 55 40.22 -9.70 -50.65
C VAL A 55 40.54 -9.90 -52.13
N TRP A 56 39.60 -10.43 -52.91
CA TRP A 56 39.73 -10.59 -54.36
C TRP A 56 39.80 -9.23 -55.07
N SER A 57 38.94 -8.28 -54.72
CA SER A 57 38.95 -6.91 -55.25
C SER A 57 40.26 -6.20 -54.95
N MET A 58 40.77 -6.31 -53.72
CA MET A 58 42.11 -5.80 -53.34
C MET A 58 43.19 -6.34 -54.27
N HIS A 59 43.21 -7.66 -54.49
CA HIS A 59 44.21 -8.31 -55.34
C HIS A 59 44.19 -7.75 -56.76
N PHE A 60 43.02 -7.67 -57.39
CA PHE A 60 42.91 -7.19 -58.78
C PHE A 60 43.12 -5.68 -58.92
N ILE A 61 42.75 -4.86 -57.94
CA ILE A 61 43.17 -3.43 -57.90
C ILE A 61 44.70 -3.33 -57.85
N GLY A 62 45.34 -4.17 -57.03
CA GLY A 62 46.79 -4.24 -56.94
C GLY A 62 47.46 -4.69 -58.24
N MET A 63 46.85 -5.64 -58.97
CA MET A 63 47.26 -6.04 -60.32
C MET A 63 47.16 -4.88 -61.32
N LEU A 64 46.04 -4.16 -61.31
CA LEU A 64 45.80 -3.00 -62.17
C LEU A 64 46.71 -1.80 -61.82
N ALA A 65 47.24 -1.77 -60.60
CA ALA A 65 48.23 -0.78 -60.20
C ALA A 65 49.56 -0.97 -60.95
N LEU A 66 49.90 -2.19 -61.38
CA LEU A 66 51.10 -2.48 -62.15
C LEU A 66 50.94 -2.02 -63.60
N ARG A 67 51.80 -1.11 -64.04
CA ARG A 67 51.88 -0.63 -65.43
C ARG A 67 52.98 -1.35 -66.18
N LEU A 68 52.58 -2.06 -67.23
CA LEU A 68 53.44 -2.70 -68.22
C LEU A 68 53.25 -2.03 -69.59
N PRO A 69 54.20 -2.15 -70.53
CA PRO A 69 54.15 -1.46 -71.83
C PRO A 69 53.05 -1.98 -72.79
N PHE A 70 52.24 -2.96 -72.38
CA PHE A 70 51.14 -3.54 -73.14
C PHE A 70 49.86 -3.62 -72.29
N ALA A 71 48.71 -3.72 -72.96
CA ALA A 71 47.42 -3.83 -72.29
C ALA A 71 47.27 -5.16 -71.54
N LEU A 72 46.82 -5.10 -70.29
CA LEU A 72 46.49 -6.27 -69.48
C LEU A 72 45.03 -6.68 -69.71
N GLY A 73 44.82 -7.99 -69.80
CA GLY A 73 43.51 -8.63 -69.74
C GLY A 73 43.55 -9.85 -68.83
N PHE A 74 42.37 -10.32 -68.42
CA PHE A 74 42.25 -11.41 -67.46
C PHE A 74 41.24 -12.44 -67.95
N ASP A 75 41.63 -13.71 -68.00
CA ASP A 75 40.75 -14.81 -68.38
C ASP A 75 39.57 -14.92 -67.41
N LEU A 76 38.35 -14.94 -67.94
CA LEU A 76 37.12 -14.85 -67.13
C LEU A 76 36.92 -16.11 -66.26
N GLY A 77 37.29 -17.29 -66.75
CA GLY A 77 37.16 -18.55 -66.01
C GLY A 77 38.17 -18.66 -64.87
N ILE A 78 39.43 -18.34 -65.13
CA ILE A 78 40.49 -18.35 -64.09
C ILE A 78 40.24 -17.25 -63.06
N THR A 79 39.76 -16.08 -63.50
CA THR A 79 39.37 -14.98 -62.60
C THR A 79 38.21 -15.39 -61.69
N ALA A 80 37.17 -16.02 -62.22
CA ALA A 80 36.06 -16.53 -61.41
C ALA A 80 36.50 -17.64 -60.44
N LEU A 81 37.43 -18.51 -60.85
CA LEU A 81 38.02 -19.52 -59.97
C LEU A 81 38.77 -18.88 -58.81
N SER A 82 39.56 -17.82 -59.05
CA SER A 82 40.26 -17.09 -57.99
C SER A 82 39.28 -16.48 -56.98
N LEU A 83 38.15 -15.93 -57.43
CA LEU A 83 37.09 -15.41 -56.56
C LEU A 83 36.47 -16.53 -55.71
N LEU A 84 36.17 -17.69 -56.32
CA LEU A 84 35.62 -18.83 -55.59
C LEU A 84 36.57 -19.29 -54.48
N ILE A 85 37.89 -19.35 -54.76
CA ILE A 85 38.91 -19.70 -53.77
C ILE A 85 38.91 -18.67 -52.61
N ALA A 86 38.81 -17.36 -52.91
CA ALA A 86 38.72 -16.33 -51.88
C ALA A 86 37.47 -16.50 -51.00
N VAL A 87 36.30 -16.73 -51.59
CA VAL A 87 35.03 -16.89 -50.86
C VAL A 87 35.05 -18.15 -49.98
N LEU A 88 35.55 -19.28 -50.50
CA LEU A 88 35.64 -20.53 -49.73
C LEU A 88 36.64 -20.41 -48.57
N SER A 89 37.82 -19.82 -48.82
CA SER A 89 38.82 -19.56 -47.78
C SER A 89 38.26 -18.63 -46.71
N SER A 90 37.47 -17.64 -47.12
CA SER A 90 36.81 -16.69 -46.22
C SER A 90 35.72 -17.34 -45.37
N GLY A 91 34.91 -18.23 -45.97
CA GLY A 91 33.89 -18.99 -45.25
C GLY A 91 34.50 -19.95 -44.23
N PHE A 92 35.59 -20.63 -44.58
CA PHE A 92 36.33 -21.47 -43.64
C PHE A 92 36.87 -20.66 -42.46
N ALA A 93 37.42 -19.47 -42.70
CA ALA A 93 37.92 -18.58 -41.65
C ALA A 93 36.80 -18.18 -40.66
N LEU A 94 35.65 -17.73 -41.17
CA LEU A 94 34.51 -17.32 -40.35
C LEU A 94 33.90 -18.51 -39.59
N TRP A 95 33.85 -19.69 -40.21
CA TRP A 95 33.43 -20.92 -39.54
C TRP A 95 34.40 -21.34 -38.43
N LEU A 96 35.70 -21.20 -38.63
CA LEU A 96 36.70 -21.53 -37.62
C LEU A 96 36.65 -20.56 -36.43
N VAL A 97 36.48 -19.26 -36.70
CA VAL A 97 36.34 -18.22 -35.67
C VAL A 97 35.03 -18.34 -34.88
N SER A 98 33.99 -18.95 -35.45
CA SER A 98 32.71 -19.18 -34.76
C SER A 98 32.74 -20.34 -33.76
N GLN A 99 33.79 -21.18 -33.78
CA GLN A 99 33.90 -22.32 -32.86
C GLN A 99 34.04 -21.86 -31.40
N PRO A 100 33.47 -22.57 -30.41
CA PRO A 100 33.49 -22.14 -29.01
C PRO A 100 34.90 -21.88 -28.46
N ARG A 101 35.87 -22.71 -28.86
CA ARG A 101 37.28 -22.63 -28.47
C ARG A 101 38.15 -22.77 -29.73
N LEU A 102 39.26 -22.03 -29.76
CA LEU A 102 40.27 -22.11 -30.82
C LEU A 102 41.64 -22.42 -30.20
N PRO A 103 41.94 -23.70 -29.90
CA PRO A 103 43.25 -24.10 -29.39
C PRO A 103 44.35 -23.78 -30.41
N ALA A 104 45.59 -23.62 -29.92
CA ALA A 104 46.72 -23.19 -30.74
C ALA A 104 46.97 -24.07 -31.98
N TRP A 105 46.71 -25.37 -31.91
CA TRP A 105 46.86 -26.26 -33.06
C TRP A 105 45.79 -26.03 -34.14
N GLN A 106 44.54 -25.71 -33.76
CA GLN A 106 43.48 -25.35 -34.72
C GLN A 106 43.76 -23.99 -35.34
N LEU A 107 44.31 -23.05 -34.56
CA LEU A 107 44.77 -21.77 -35.08
C LEU A 107 45.90 -21.97 -36.09
N ALA A 108 46.92 -22.79 -35.78
CA ALA A 108 48.04 -23.07 -36.68
C ALA A 108 47.59 -23.80 -37.96
N PHE A 109 46.75 -24.83 -37.83
CA PHE A 109 46.18 -25.53 -38.98
C PHE A 109 45.30 -24.59 -39.82
N GLY A 110 44.45 -23.79 -39.17
CA GLY A 110 43.61 -22.80 -39.83
C GLY A 110 44.41 -21.73 -40.56
N ALA A 111 45.51 -21.27 -39.96
CA ALA A 111 46.42 -20.30 -40.57
C ALA A 111 47.09 -20.88 -41.83
N LEU A 112 47.47 -22.15 -41.81
CA LEU A 112 48.04 -22.85 -42.96
C LEU A 112 47.01 -23.01 -44.08
N VAL A 113 45.81 -23.49 -43.77
CA VAL A 113 44.72 -23.68 -44.76
C VAL A 113 44.30 -22.33 -45.37
N MET A 114 44.10 -21.31 -44.54
CA MET A 114 43.72 -19.98 -45.01
C MET A 114 44.86 -19.29 -45.77
N GLY A 115 46.11 -19.42 -45.30
CA GLY A 115 47.30 -18.90 -45.99
C GLY A 115 47.50 -19.53 -47.36
N ALA A 116 47.38 -20.86 -47.45
CA ALA A 116 47.39 -21.58 -48.72
C ALA A 116 46.23 -21.10 -49.63
N GLY A 117 45.02 -20.95 -49.10
CA GLY A 117 43.88 -20.45 -49.86
C GLY A 117 44.08 -19.05 -50.44
N ILE A 118 44.55 -18.09 -49.64
CA ILE A 118 44.81 -16.71 -50.12
C ILE A 118 45.97 -16.69 -51.12
N ALA A 119 47.05 -17.44 -50.89
CA ALA A 119 48.16 -17.57 -51.84
C ALA A 119 47.70 -18.22 -53.15
N SER A 120 46.91 -19.30 -53.09
CA SER A 120 46.30 -19.94 -54.25
C SER A 120 45.41 -18.96 -55.00
N MET A 121 44.59 -18.15 -54.32
CA MET A 121 43.80 -17.11 -54.99
C MET A 121 44.70 -16.10 -55.72
N HIS A 122 45.74 -15.60 -55.05
CA HIS A 122 46.67 -14.61 -55.62
C HIS A 122 47.37 -15.14 -56.88
N TYR A 123 47.99 -16.31 -56.81
CA TYR A 123 48.71 -16.89 -57.95
C TYR A 123 47.78 -17.40 -59.05
N THR A 124 46.56 -17.83 -58.72
CA THR A 124 45.52 -18.12 -59.72
C THR A 124 45.11 -16.82 -60.44
N GLY A 125 44.96 -15.71 -59.72
CA GLY A 125 44.70 -14.39 -60.30
C GLY A 125 45.84 -13.92 -61.21
N MET A 126 47.10 -14.16 -60.83
CA MET A 126 48.26 -13.91 -61.68
C MET A 126 48.22 -14.74 -62.97
N ALA A 127 47.88 -16.02 -62.87
CA ALA A 127 47.76 -16.92 -64.02
C ALA A 127 46.64 -16.50 -64.99
N ALA A 128 45.64 -15.75 -64.53
CA ALA A 128 44.56 -15.25 -65.38
C ALA A 128 45.05 -14.31 -66.49
N MET A 129 46.22 -13.67 -66.34
CA MET A 129 46.83 -12.86 -67.40
C MET A 129 47.29 -13.68 -68.61
N ARG A 130 47.46 -15.01 -68.47
CA ARG A 130 47.95 -15.92 -69.52
C ARG A 130 49.18 -15.36 -70.25
N MET A 131 50.22 -15.03 -69.49
CA MET A 131 51.45 -14.47 -70.05
C MET A 131 52.22 -15.51 -70.87
N THR A 132 52.75 -15.10 -72.02
CA THR A 132 53.60 -15.92 -72.89
C THR A 132 54.86 -15.14 -73.30
N PRO A 133 56.08 -15.64 -73.03
CA PRO A 133 56.37 -16.78 -72.13
C PRO A 133 55.85 -16.55 -70.71
N GLY A 134 55.67 -17.63 -69.96
CA GLY A 134 55.06 -17.60 -68.62
C GLY A 134 55.81 -16.70 -67.63
N ILE A 135 55.12 -16.32 -66.54
CA ILE A 135 55.71 -15.54 -65.44
C ILE A 135 56.75 -16.41 -64.73
N ASP A 136 57.99 -15.92 -64.65
CA ASP A 136 59.04 -16.53 -63.85
C ASP A 136 58.99 -15.95 -62.43
N TYR A 137 59.26 -16.77 -61.41
CA TYR A 137 59.15 -16.33 -60.02
C TYR A 137 60.49 -16.47 -59.30
N ASP A 138 60.93 -15.39 -58.65
CA ASP A 138 62.07 -15.45 -57.74
C ASP A 138 61.73 -16.38 -56.55
N PRO A 139 62.46 -17.49 -56.35
CA PRO A 139 62.12 -18.47 -55.31
C PRO A 139 62.14 -17.91 -53.89
N ALA A 140 62.98 -16.92 -53.61
CA ALA A 140 63.10 -16.34 -52.28
C ALA A 140 61.90 -15.43 -51.97
N LEU A 141 61.52 -14.55 -52.90
CA LEU A 141 60.36 -13.67 -52.73
C LEU A 141 59.04 -14.43 -52.80
N PHE A 142 58.96 -15.49 -53.62
CA PHE A 142 57.82 -16.40 -53.65
C PHE A 142 57.67 -17.17 -52.33
N GLY A 143 58.76 -17.69 -51.76
CA GLY A 143 58.74 -18.30 -50.44
C GLY A 143 58.32 -17.30 -49.34
N ALA A 144 58.82 -16.07 -49.43
CA ALA A 144 58.47 -14.99 -48.50
C ALA A 144 56.99 -14.60 -48.55
N SER A 145 56.38 -14.48 -49.74
CA SER A 145 54.96 -14.16 -49.86
C SER A 145 54.06 -15.25 -49.24
N LEU A 146 54.41 -16.54 -49.42
CA LEU A 146 53.68 -17.65 -48.82
C LEU A 146 53.82 -17.65 -47.28
N LEU A 147 55.02 -17.38 -46.76
CA LEU A 147 55.23 -17.24 -45.32
C LEU A 147 54.42 -16.07 -44.74
N ILE A 148 54.44 -14.91 -45.41
CA ILE A 148 53.64 -13.74 -45.02
C ILE A 148 52.15 -14.11 -45.04
N ALA A 149 51.68 -14.84 -46.06
CA ALA A 149 50.28 -15.28 -46.13
C ALA A 149 49.87 -16.10 -44.91
N VAL A 150 50.65 -17.12 -44.52
CA VAL A 150 50.35 -17.97 -43.37
C VAL A 150 50.40 -17.18 -42.05
N VAL A 151 51.42 -16.34 -41.86
CA VAL A 151 51.56 -15.52 -40.63
C VAL A 151 50.43 -14.49 -40.53
N ALA A 152 50.13 -13.78 -41.61
CA ALA A 152 49.04 -12.81 -41.67
C ALA A 152 47.69 -13.47 -41.38
N CYS A 153 47.45 -14.66 -41.95
CA CYS A 153 46.26 -15.45 -41.71
C CYS A 153 46.12 -15.91 -40.25
N GLY A 154 47.22 -16.36 -39.63
CA GLY A 154 47.24 -16.72 -38.21
C GLY A 154 46.93 -15.53 -37.30
N ALA A 155 47.56 -14.38 -37.57
CA ALA A 155 47.27 -13.14 -36.85
C ALA A 155 45.80 -12.71 -37.03
N ALA A 156 45.28 -12.73 -38.26
CA ALA A 156 43.90 -12.40 -38.56
C ALA A 156 42.90 -13.30 -37.82
N LEU A 157 43.10 -14.62 -37.82
CA LEU A 157 42.24 -15.57 -37.11
C LEU A 157 42.29 -15.36 -35.59
N TRP A 158 43.48 -15.13 -35.03
CA TRP A 158 43.65 -14.86 -33.61
C TRP A 158 42.96 -13.56 -33.18
N ILE A 159 43.18 -12.48 -33.94
CA ILE A 159 42.54 -11.17 -33.73
C ILE A 159 41.01 -11.32 -33.83
N ALA A 160 40.50 -11.96 -34.89
CA ALA A 160 39.07 -12.14 -35.10
C ALA A 160 38.42 -12.97 -33.98
N PHE A 161 39.09 -14.03 -33.52
CA PHE A 161 38.61 -14.85 -32.41
C PHE A 161 38.57 -14.11 -31.07
N ASN A 162 39.56 -13.25 -30.80
CA ASN A 162 39.60 -12.49 -29.54
C ASN A 162 38.63 -11.30 -29.56
N LEU A 163 38.43 -10.66 -30.71
CA LEU A 163 37.56 -9.49 -30.87
C LEU A 163 36.10 -9.83 -31.24
N ARG A 164 35.74 -11.12 -31.27
CA ARG A 164 34.35 -11.55 -31.51
C ARG A 164 33.40 -11.24 -30.35
N ARG A 165 33.92 -11.02 -29.14
CA ARG A 165 33.10 -10.66 -27.97
C ARG A 165 32.89 -9.15 -27.92
N ASN A 166 31.62 -8.73 -27.85
CA ASN A 166 31.30 -7.31 -27.74
C ASN A 166 31.68 -6.78 -26.34
N THR A 167 32.77 -6.00 -26.31
CA THR A 167 33.22 -5.23 -25.14
C THR A 167 33.08 -3.73 -25.46
N PRO A 168 33.00 -2.83 -24.46
CA PRO A 168 32.78 -1.40 -24.69
C PRO A 168 33.80 -0.76 -25.64
N TYR A 169 35.03 -1.26 -25.69
CA TYR A 169 36.10 -0.76 -26.57
C TYR A 169 36.28 -1.57 -27.86
N VAL A 170 35.42 -2.55 -28.13
CA VAL A 170 35.62 -3.49 -29.25
C VAL A 170 35.58 -2.80 -30.60
N ARG A 171 34.78 -1.74 -30.78
CA ARG A 171 34.67 -1.01 -32.06
C ARG A 171 36.00 -0.34 -32.42
N LEU A 172 36.66 0.31 -31.46
CA LEU A 172 37.99 0.90 -31.64
C LEU A 172 39.06 -0.17 -31.88
N ALA A 173 39.01 -1.27 -31.12
CA ALA A 173 39.94 -2.39 -31.29
C ALA A 173 39.80 -3.05 -32.67
N ARG A 174 38.57 -3.23 -33.19
CA ARG A 174 38.29 -3.72 -34.54
C ARG A 174 38.83 -2.77 -35.62
N GLY A 175 38.70 -1.46 -35.41
CA GLY A 175 39.28 -0.46 -36.31
C GLY A 175 40.80 -0.59 -36.42
N GLY A 176 41.51 -0.63 -35.29
CA GLY A 176 42.96 -0.83 -35.28
C GLY A 176 43.40 -2.17 -35.87
N ALA A 177 42.70 -3.25 -35.51
CA ALA A 177 42.92 -4.59 -36.05
C ALA A 177 42.74 -4.66 -37.57
N ALA A 178 41.72 -3.99 -38.13
CA ALA A 178 41.47 -3.95 -39.56
C ALA A 178 42.60 -3.28 -40.34
N VAL A 179 43.22 -2.24 -39.77
CA VAL A 179 44.41 -1.60 -40.37
C VAL A 179 45.58 -2.57 -40.44
N VAL A 180 45.87 -3.26 -39.33
CA VAL A 180 46.96 -4.26 -39.27
C VAL A 180 46.73 -5.39 -40.28
N MET A 181 45.51 -5.92 -40.33
CA MET A 181 45.13 -6.97 -41.30
C MET A 181 45.22 -6.47 -42.74
N GLY A 182 44.75 -5.26 -43.04
CA GLY A 182 44.83 -4.67 -44.37
C GLY A 182 46.27 -4.51 -44.86
N VAL A 183 47.16 -4.00 -44.00
CA VAL A 183 48.60 -3.89 -44.31
C VAL A 183 49.22 -5.26 -44.57
N ALA A 184 48.85 -6.28 -43.78
CA ALA A 184 49.37 -7.64 -43.96
C ALA A 184 48.90 -8.29 -45.28
N ILE A 185 47.62 -8.12 -45.63
CA ILE A 185 47.01 -8.59 -46.88
C ILE A 185 47.71 -7.94 -48.10
N VAL A 186 47.88 -6.63 -48.05
CA VAL A 186 48.56 -5.85 -49.10
C VAL A 186 50.05 -6.22 -49.17
N GLY A 187 50.71 -6.40 -48.04
CA GLY A 187 52.11 -6.82 -47.96
C GLY A 187 52.35 -8.18 -48.61
N MET A 188 51.47 -9.15 -48.36
CA MET A 188 51.50 -10.44 -49.06
C MET A 188 51.36 -10.26 -50.57
N HIS A 189 50.36 -9.49 -51.01
CA HIS A 189 50.09 -9.26 -52.43
C HIS A 189 51.29 -8.63 -53.16
N TYR A 190 51.82 -7.52 -52.66
CA TYR A 190 52.94 -6.83 -53.33
C TYR A 190 54.26 -7.59 -53.21
N THR A 191 54.45 -8.43 -52.18
CA THR A 191 55.60 -9.36 -52.14
C THR A 191 55.47 -10.43 -53.23
N GLY A 192 54.25 -10.95 -53.44
CA GLY A 192 53.97 -11.88 -54.54
C GLY A 192 54.18 -11.25 -55.92
N MET A 193 53.79 -9.98 -56.08
CA MET A 193 54.06 -9.20 -57.29
C MET A 193 55.55 -8.94 -57.51
N ALA A 194 56.30 -8.63 -56.45
CA ALA A 194 57.75 -8.43 -56.52
C ALA A 194 58.51 -9.71 -56.87
N ALA A 195 57.94 -10.87 -56.55
CA ALA A 195 58.49 -12.17 -56.96
C ALA A 195 58.33 -12.42 -58.47
N ALA A 196 57.31 -11.82 -59.12
CA ALA A 196 56.99 -12.05 -60.52
C ALA A 196 57.93 -11.28 -61.47
N ARG A 197 58.58 -12.02 -62.37
CA ARG A 197 59.50 -11.51 -63.40
C ARG A 197 58.91 -11.75 -64.78
N PHE A 198 58.79 -10.66 -65.54
CA PHE A 198 58.27 -10.69 -66.90
C PHE A 198 59.42 -10.57 -67.91
N ALA A 199 59.47 -11.49 -68.87
CA ALA A 199 60.44 -11.44 -69.97
C ALA A 199 60.21 -10.21 -70.87
N ASP A 200 61.27 -9.71 -71.51
CA ASP A 200 61.20 -8.47 -72.32
C ASP A 200 60.24 -8.59 -73.52
N ASP A 201 60.12 -9.78 -74.10
CA ASP A 201 59.23 -10.09 -75.22
C ASP A 201 57.88 -10.70 -74.79
N SER A 202 57.50 -10.57 -73.51
CA SER A 202 56.25 -11.16 -73.01
C SER A 202 55.02 -10.36 -73.43
N PHE A 203 53.93 -11.07 -73.74
CA PHE A 203 52.62 -10.46 -73.98
C PHE A 203 51.50 -11.18 -73.21
N CYS A 204 50.42 -10.45 -72.95
CA CYS A 204 49.25 -10.95 -72.24
C CYS A 204 48.28 -11.65 -73.19
N GLY A 205 48.20 -12.98 -73.13
CA GLY A 205 47.32 -13.77 -73.99
C GLY A 205 45.82 -13.55 -73.72
N ALA A 206 45.46 -13.07 -72.53
CA ALA A 206 44.09 -12.73 -72.17
C ALA A 206 43.66 -11.30 -72.59
N ALA A 207 44.55 -10.50 -73.19
CA ALA A 207 44.26 -9.12 -73.57
C ALA A 207 43.14 -8.98 -74.63
N LEU A 208 42.97 -9.98 -75.51
CA LEU A 208 42.00 -9.95 -76.61
C LEU A 208 40.67 -10.64 -76.29
N THR A 209 40.68 -11.69 -75.47
CA THR A 209 39.51 -12.57 -75.21
C THR A 209 39.02 -12.51 -73.76
N GLY A 210 39.82 -11.96 -72.84
CA GLY A 210 39.50 -11.83 -71.43
C GLY A 210 38.82 -10.50 -71.07
N LEU A 211 38.59 -10.31 -69.77
CA LEU A 211 38.17 -9.03 -69.22
C LEU A 211 39.29 -8.01 -69.42
N SER A 212 39.03 -7.00 -70.24
CA SER A 212 39.94 -5.84 -70.36
C SER A 212 40.08 -5.13 -69.02
N GLY A 213 41.20 -4.43 -68.81
CA GLY A 213 41.43 -3.64 -67.58
C GLY A 213 40.22 -2.78 -67.19
N LYS A 214 39.58 -2.09 -68.15
CA LYS A 214 38.37 -1.26 -67.90
C LYS A 214 37.14 -2.08 -67.47
N GLY A 215 36.96 -3.28 -68.01
CA GLY A 215 35.84 -4.16 -67.63
C GLY A 215 36.01 -4.71 -66.21
N LEU A 216 37.25 -5.06 -65.87
CA LEU A 216 37.61 -5.49 -64.53
C LEU A 216 37.54 -4.33 -63.51
N ASP A 217 37.99 -3.12 -63.88
CA ASP A 217 37.86 -1.90 -63.07
C ASP A 217 36.42 -1.69 -62.61
N ASN A 218 35.46 -1.77 -63.54
CA ASN A 218 34.04 -1.61 -63.26
C ASN A 218 33.50 -2.73 -62.35
N LEU A 219 33.88 -3.98 -62.60
CA LEU A 219 33.46 -5.12 -61.78
C LEU A 219 33.98 -4.98 -60.35
N VAL A 220 35.25 -4.60 -60.18
CA VAL A 220 35.86 -4.41 -58.87
C VAL A 220 35.27 -3.20 -58.14
N LEU A 221 34.96 -2.11 -58.86
CA LEU A 221 34.28 -0.94 -58.29
C LEU A 221 32.89 -1.30 -57.75
N VAL A 222 32.05 -1.95 -58.56
CA VAL A 222 30.67 -2.33 -58.19
C VAL A 222 30.68 -3.28 -56.99
N THR A 223 31.55 -4.28 -57.01
CA THR A 223 31.66 -5.27 -55.93
C THR A 223 32.20 -4.66 -54.64
N SER A 224 33.18 -3.74 -54.71
CA SER A 224 33.69 -3.00 -53.55
C SER A 224 32.64 -2.06 -52.95
N MET A 225 31.83 -1.39 -53.79
CA MET A 225 30.70 -0.58 -53.34
C MET A 225 29.63 -1.42 -52.63
N ALA A 226 29.34 -2.62 -53.14
CA ALA A 226 28.36 -3.53 -52.51
C ALA A 226 28.82 -3.96 -51.11
N VAL A 227 30.10 -4.27 -50.91
CA VAL A 227 30.68 -4.59 -49.59
C VAL A 227 30.55 -3.40 -48.64
N LEU A 228 30.85 -2.18 -49.11
CA LEU A 228 30.73 -0.96 -48.30
C LEU A 228 29.27 -0.70 -47.87
N VAL A 229 28.31 -0.87 -48.78
CA VAL A 229 26.87 -0.70 -48.48
C VAL A 229 26.41 -1.71 -47.44
N ILE A 230 26.82 -2.98 -47.56
CA ILE A 230 26.50 -4.01 -46.57
C ILE A 230 27.08 -3.63 -45.20
N ALA A 231 28.36 -3.25 -45.13
CA ALA A 231 29.01 -2.85 -43.88
C ALA A 231 28.35 -1.62 -43.23
N LEU A 232 27.92 -0.64 -44.03
CA LEU A 232 27.23 0.54 -43.54
C LEU A 232 25.82 0.20 -43.02
N LEU A 233 25.05 -0.58 -43.77
CA LEU A 233 23.71 -1.00 -43.37
C LEU A 233 23.75 -1.81 -42.07
N THR A 234 24.69 -2.75 -41.96
CA THR A 234 24.86 -3.55 -40.75
C THR A 234 25.24 -2.69 -39.55
N SER A 235 26.12 -1.68 -39.73
CA SER A 235 26.49 -0.74 -38.67
C SER A 235 25.35 0.19 -38.25
N LEU A 236 24.53 0.67 -39.20
CA LEU A 236 23.40 1.57 -38.92
C LEU A 236 22.27 0.86 -38.16
N LEU A 237 21.97 -0.39 -38.53
CA LEU A 237 20.98 -1.19 -37.82
C LEU A 237 21.39 -1.45 -36.37
N ASP A 238 22.68 -1.69 -36.12
CA ASP A 238 23.23 -1.92 -34.78
C ASP A 238 23.06 -0.69 -33.89
N ALA A 239 23.45 0.49 -34.39
CA ALA A 239 23.29 1.75 -33.67
C ALA A 239 21.83 2.06 -33.31
N ARG A 240 20.87 1.69 -34.18
CA ARG A 240 19.43 1.88 -33.92
C ARG A 240 18.88 0.91 -32.89
N LEU A 241 19.35 -0.34 -32.89
CA LEU A 241 18.92 -1.35 -31.91
C LEU A 241 19.43 -1.00 -30.52
N ASP A 242 20.71 -0.65 -30.39
CA ASP A 242 21.32 -0.24 -29.12
C ASP A 242 20.54 0.94 -28.49
N ALA A 243 20.27 1.99 -29.29
CA ALA A 243 19.53 3.16 -28.82
C ALA A 243 18.11 2.82 -28.33
N ARG A 244 17.39 1.94 -29.05
CA ARG A 244 16.05 1.50 -28.62
C ARG A 244 16.09 0.70 -27.33
N THR A 245 17.08 -0.19 -27.16
CA THR A 245 17.20 -0.99 -25.94
C THR A 245 17.47 -0.14 -24.71
N ALA A 246 18.29 0.92 -24.84
CA ALA A 246 18.57 1.85 -23.74
C ALA A 246 17.32 2.62 -23.29
N VAL A 247 16.53 3.15 -24.24
CA VAL A 247 15.28 3.87 -23.94
C VAL A 247 14.25 2.94 -23.29
N LEU A 248 14.11 1.72 -23.80
CA LEU A 248 13.19 0.74 -23.22
C LEU A 248 13.60 0.35 -21.79
N ALA A 249 14.88 0.12 -21.54
CA ALA A 249 15.38 -0.19 -20.20
C ALA A 249 15.08 0.95 -19.22
N ASP A 250 15.36 2.20 -19.61
CA ASP A 250 15.09 3.38 -18.78
C ASP A 250 13.60 3.51 -18.45
N SER A 251 12.73 3.40 -19.46
CA SER A 251 11.27 3.45 -19.28
C SER A 251 10.75 2.34 -18.36
N LEU A 252 11.33 1.14 -18.41
CA LEU A 252 10.97 0.03 -17.54
C LEU A 252 11.38 0.31 -16.09
N THR A 253 12.53 0.93 -15.86
CA THR A 253 12.96 1.33 -14.50
C THR A 253 12.02 2.36 -13.91
N LEU A 254 11.67 3.41 -14.66
CA LEU A 254 10.75 4.46 -14.20
C LEU A 254 9.36 3.88 -13.92
N ALA A 255 8.81 3.07 -14.83
CA ALA A 255 7.52 2.42 -14.63
C ALA A 255 7.52 1.48 -13.40
N ASN A 256 8.60 0.74 -13.17
CA ASN A 256 8.72 -0.11 -11.98
C ASN A 256 8.79 0.70 -10.68
N GLN A 257 9.50 1.83 -10.67
CA GLN A 257 9.56 2.72 -9.51
C GLN A 257 8.18 3.30 -9.19
N GLU A 258 7.45 3.75 -10.21
CA GLU A 258 6.09 4.27 -10.08
C GLU A 258 5.12 3.18 -9.57
N LEU A 259 5.15 1.98 -10.16
CA LEU A 259 4.36 0.84 -9.70
C LEU A 259 4.68 0.45 -8.26
N THR A 260 5.96 0.46 -7.88
CA THR A 260 6.39 0.15 -6.51
C THR A 260 5.87 1.20 -5.53
N HIS A 261 5.92 2.47 -5.91
CA HIS A 261 5.39 3.56 -5.08
C HIS A 261 3.87 3.42 -4.90
N LEU A 262 3.12 3.18 -5.99
CA LEU A 262 1.66 2.96 -5.98
C LEU A 262 1.27 1.71 -5.16
N ALA A 263 2.09 0.66 -5.18
CA ALA A 263 1.82 -0.57 -4.43
C ALA A 263 2.03 -0.43 -2.91
N LEU A 264 2.81 0.57 -2.47
CA LEU A 264 3.27 0.69 -1.08
C LEU A 264 2.75 1.94 -0.35
N HIS A 265 2.10 2.87 -1.04
CA HIS A 265 1.57 4.10 -0.45
C HIS A 265 0.07 4.26 -0.70
N ASP A 266 -0.61 4.97 0.21
CA ASP A 266 -1.98 5.41 0.09
C ASP A 266 -2.08 6.57 -0.91
N MET A 267 -2.97 6.47 -1.89
CA MET A 267 -3.08 7.43 -2.99
C MET A 267 -3.61 8.80 -2.56
N LEU A 268 -4.36 8.87 -1.46
CA LEU A 268 -4.95 10.12 -1.00
C LEU A 268 -3.94 10.95 -0.20
N THR A 269 -3.27 10.31 0.77
CA THR A 269 -2.40 10.98 1.74
C THR A 269 -0.92 10.90 1.40
N GLY A 270 -0.52 9.98 0.51
CA GLY A 270 0.89 9.69 0.20
C GLY A 270 1.65 8.99 1.34
N LEU A 271 0.97 8.60 2.41
CA LEU A 271 1.55 7.84 3.52
C LEU A 271 1.73 6.36 3.13
N PRO A 272 2.65 5.62 3.77
CA PRO A 272 2.68 4.17 3.75
C PRO A 272 1.28 3.54 3.87
N ASN A 273 0.99 2.55 3.02
CA ASN A 273 -0.22 1.76 3.11
C ASN A 273 -0.05 0.56 4.06
N ARG A 274 -1.10 -0.25 4.20
CA ARG A 274 -1.11 -1.46 5.04
C ARG A 274 0.04 -2.42 4.73
N THR A 275 0.42 -2.57 3.46
CA THR A 275 1.49 -3.49 3.03
C THR A 275 2.85 -3.02 3.51
N LEU A 276 3.18 -1.74 3.28
CA LEU A 276 4.45 -1.17 3.72
C LEU A 276 4.54 -1.10 5.25
N LEU A 277 3.44 -0.79 5.93
CA LEU A 277 3.37 -0.81 7.39
C LEU A 277 3.69 -2.20 7.97
N ALA A 278 3.08 -3.26 7.43
CA ALA A 278 3.31 -4.62 7.92
C ALA A 278 4.79 -5.04 7.80
N ASP A 279 5.45 -4.67 6.69
CA ASP A 279 6.88 -4.87 6.50
C ASP A 279 7.72 -4.08 7.53
N ARG A 280 7.37 -2.81 7.78
CA ARG A 280 8.05 -1.98 8.78
C ARG A 280 7.90 -2.51 10.21
N ILE A 281 6.72 -3.01 10.57
CA ILE A 281 6.50 -3.64 11.88
C ILE A 281 7.36 -4.91 12.00
N GLN A 282 7.41 -5.74 10.96
CA GLN A 282 8.24 -6.95 10.96
C GLN A 282 9.73 -6.63 11.13
N GLN A 283 10.22 -5.58 10.45
CA GLN A 283 11.59 -5.08 10.62
C GLN A 283 11.84 -4.57 12.04
N ALA A 284 10.89 -3.84 12.64
CA ALA A 284 11.01 -3.36 14.01
C ALA A 284 11.06 -4.50 15.04
N ILE A 285 10.24 -5.55 14.85
CA ILE A 285 10.28 -6.77 15.69
C ILE A 285 11.66 -7.42 15.62
N GLN A 286 12.20 -7.62 14.41
CA GLN A 286 13.53 -8.20 14.22
C GLN A 286 14.63 -7.35 14.89
N ALA A 287 14.59 -6.03 14.68
CA ALA A 287 15.57 -5.11 15.25
C ALA A 287 15.57 -5.15 16.79
N VAL A 288 14.39 -5.16 17.42
CA VAL A 288 14.27 -5.26 18.89
C VAL A 288 14.71 -6.63 19.41
N ASN A 289 14.39 -7.73 18.71
CA ASN A 289 14.85 -9.06 19.10
C ASN A 289 16.38 -9.21 19.03
N GLU A 290 17.03 -8.54 18.07
CA GLU A 290 18.49 -8.60 17.90
C GLU A 290 19.25 -7.64 18.83
N ARG A 291 18.75 -6.41 19.00
CA ARG A 291 19.49 -5.31 19.66
C ARG A 291 18.94 -4.93 21.02
N GLY A 292 17.80 -5.50 21.43
CA GLY A 292 17.02 -5.05 22.57
C GLY A 292 16.26 -3.74 22.29
N GLY A 293 15.56 -3.24 23.31
CA GLY A 293 14.74 -2.02 23.23
C GLY A 293 13.25 -2.30 23.18
N CYS A 294 12.46 -1.29 22.83
CA CYS A 294 11.01 -1.41 22.65
C CYS A 294 10.48 -0.45 21.58
N PHE A 295 9.29 -0.74 21.08
CA PHE A 295 8.53 0.16 20.22
C PHE A 295 7.05 0.15 20.60
N ALA A 296 6.35 1.23 20.25
CA ALA A 296 4.90 1.32 20.34
C ALA A 296 4.27 1.29 18.95
N LEU A 297 3.14 0.61 18.85
CA LEU A 297 2.21 0.71 17.74
C LEU A 297 0.95 1.42 18.22
N MET A 298 0.64 2.56 17.63
CA MET A 298 -0.50 3.39 17.98
C MET A 298 -1.52 3.36 16.84
N PHE A 299 -2.68 2.77 17.09
CA PHE A 299 -3.82 2.76 16.18
C PHE A 299 -4.70 3.97 16.46
N ILE A 300 -4.90 4.82 15.45
CA ILE A 300 -5.55 6.12 15.58
C ILE A 300 -6.79 6.13 14.69
N ASP A 301 -7.93 6.44 15.28
CA ASP A 301 -9.20 6.61 14.56
C ASP A 301 -9.77 8.01 14.83
N LEU A 302 -10.26 8.68 13.78
CA LEU A 302 -10.78 10.04 13.86
C LEU A 302 -12.24 10.06 14.32
N ASP A 303 -12.44 10.56 15.54
CA ASP A 303 -13.76 10.77 16.10
C ASP A 303 -14.48 11.94 15.42
N GLY A 304 -15.64 11.66 14.84
CA GLY A 304 -16.49 12.67 14.19
C GLY A 304 -16.23 12.85 12.68
N PHE A 305 -15.43 11.99 12.05
CA PHE A 305 -15.17 12.06 10.61
C PHE A 305 -16.41 11.79 9.75
N LYS A 306 -17.25 10.81 10.12
CA LYS A 306 -18.46 10.48 9.35
C LYS A 306 -19.47 11.65 9.26
N PRO A 307 -19.83 12.35 10.35
CA PRO A 307 -20.63 13.57 10.26
C PRO A 307 -20.07 14.64 9.31
N VAL A 308 -18.74 14.78 9.21
CA VAL A 308 -18.11 15.71 8.25
C VAL A 308 -18.38 15.28 6.81
N ASN A 309 -18.23 14.00 6.49
CA ASN A 309 -18.57 13.47 5.17
C ASN A 309 -20.05 13.63 4.84
N ASP A 310 -20.93 13.38 5.81
CA ASP A 310 -22.38 13.46 5.63
C ASP A 310 -22.84 14.92 5.42
N ALA A 311 -22.18 15.89 6.07
CA ALA A 311 -22.53 17.31 5.99
C ALA A 311 -21.88 18.04 4.79
N PHE A 312 -20.62 17.75 4.47
CA PHE A 312 -19.83 18.52 3.49
C PHE A 312 -19.38 17.70 2.27
N GLY A 313 -19.71 16.41 2.22
CA GLY A 313 -19.37 15.49 1.15
C GLY A 313 -17.96 14.90 1.25
N HIS A 314 -17.74 13.79 0.53
CA HIS A 314 -16.49 13.02 0.59
C HIS A 314 -15.23 13.80 0.18
N HIS A 315 -15.35 14.78 -0.73
CA HIS A 315 -14.21 15.61 -1.13
C HIS A 315 -13.66 16.44 0.05
N MET A 316 -14.53 16.93 0.93
CA MET A 316 -14.11 17.65 2.14
C MET A 316 -13.42 16.70 3.13
N GLY A 317 -13.98 15.50 3.32
CA GLY A 317 -13.35 14.46 4.13
C GLY A 317 -11.97 14.06 3.60
N ASP A 318 -11.81 13.95 2.29
CA ASP A 318 -10.54 13.63 1.65
C ASP A 318 -9.46 14.70 1.91
N GLN A 319 -9.83 15.98 1.86
CA GLN A 319 -8.92 17.07 2.22
C GLN A 319 -8.58 17.06 3.71
N LEU A 320 -9.58 16.82 4.58
CA LEU A 320 -9.35 16.69 6.02
C LEU A 320 -8.36 15.55 6.33
N LEU A 321 -8.48 14.40 5.67
CA LEU A 321 -7.55 13.28 5.85
C LEU A 321 -6.12 13.62 5.43
N ARG A 322 -5.93 14.42 4.37
CA ARG A 322 -4.61 14.92 3.97
C ARG A 322 -4.01 15.84 5.04
N GLU A 323 -4.80 16.78 5.54
CA GLU A 323 -4.36 17.70 6.61
C GLU A 323 -4.04 16.97 7.92
N VAL A 324 -4.84 15.96 8.28
CA VAL A 324 -4.55 15.08 9.42
C VAL A 324 -3.23 14.34 9.21
N GLY A 325 -3.01 13.74 8.04
CA GLY A 325 -1.78 13.03 7.72
C GLY A 325 -0.54 13.94 7.78
N LEU A 326 -0.66 15.19 7.31
CA LEU A 326 0.40 16.19 7.40
C LEU A 326 0.68 16.56 8.87
N ARG A 327 -0.36 16.90 9.63
CA ARG A 327 -0.25 17.35 11.02
C ARG A 327 0.31 16.28 11.95
N LEU A 328 -0.13 15.03 11.78
CA LEU A 328 0.42 13.89 12.53
C LEU A 328 1.90 13.66 12.22
N ARG A 329 2.36 13.98 11.01
CA ARG A 329 3.75 13.80 10.59
C ARG A 329 4.72 14.86 11.12
N GLU A 330 4.23 16.06 11.45
CA GLU A 330 5.08 17.17 11.92
C GLU A 330 5.80 16.86 13.24
N ASP A 331 5.21 16.03 14.11
CA ASP A 331 5.77 15.67 15.43
C ASP A 331 6.58 14.36 15.40
N LEU A 332 6.89 13.81 14.22
CA LEU A 332 7.56 12.51 14.05
C LEU A 332 9.02 12.64 13.63
N ARG A 333 9.84 11.70 14.13
CA ARG A 333 11.25 11.58 13.72
C ARG A 333 11.34 10.85 12.38
N SER A 334 12.48 10.98 11.70
CA SER A 334 12.71 10.30 10.41
C SER A 334 12.64 8.77 10.45
N GLN A 335 12.76 8.18 11.65
CA GLN A 335 12.70 6.74 11.89
C GLN A 335 11.29 6.24 12.24
N ASP A 336 10.37 7.14 12.55
CA ASP A 336 8.99 6.79 12.88
C ASP A 336 8.19 6.63 11.59
N THR A 337 7.22 5.72 11.60
CA THR A 337 6.41 5.42 10.42
C THR A 337 4.95 5.72 10.71
N LEU A 338 4.40 6.72 10.04
CA LEU A 338 2.97 6.99 9.98
C LEU A 338 2.39 6.36 8.72
N ALA A 339 1.35 5.54 8.86
CA ALA A 339 0.67 4.85 7.78
C ALA A 339 -0.83 5.12 7.83
N ARG A 340 -1.51 5.02 6.68
CA ARG A 340 -2.97 5.00 6.60
C ARG A 340 -3.43 3.62 6.16
N ILE A 341 -4.29 2.98 6.96
CA ILE A 341 -4.74 1.60 6.71
C ILE A 341 -6.02 1.58 5.87
N GLY A 342 -6.89 2.58 6.03
CA GLY A 342 -8.12 2.76 5.27
C GLY A 342 -9.06 3.73 5.96
N GLY A 343 -10.04 4.30 5.24
CA GLY A 343 -11.03 5.20 5.83
C GLY A 343 -10.38 6.37 6.61
N ASP A 344 -10.75 6.49 7.87
CA ASP A 344 -10.28 7.43 8.89
C ASP A 344 -9.24 6.83 9.87
N GLU A 345 -8.65 5.69 9.52
CA GLU A 345 -7.72 4.95 10.37
C GLU A 345 -6.25 5.19 9.98
N PHE A 346 -5.46 5.64 10.95
CA PHE A 346 -4.02 5.82 10.85
C PHE A 346 -3.30 4.91 11.84
N VAL A 347 -2.10 4.48 11.50
CA VAL A 347 -1.25 3.72 12.41
C VAL A 347 0.14 4.33 12.46
N LEU A 348 0.60 4.55 13.68
CA LEU A 348 1.89 5.13 13.97
C LEU A 348 2.79 4.08 14.65
N LEU A 349 3.94 3.81 14.05
CA LEU A 349 4.98 2.93 14.59
C LEU A 349 6.17 3.78 15.04
N VAL A 350 6.52 3.70 16.32
CA VAL A 350 7.56 4.55 16.94
C VAL A 350 8.49 3.71 17.80
N GLN A 351 9.79 3.87 17.57
CA GLN A 351 10.81 3.30 18.44
C GLN A 351 10.96 4.16 19.69
N LEU A 352 10.90 3.52 20.85
CA LEU A 352 10.91 4.20 22.15
C LEU A 352 12.22 3.95 22.87
N THR A 353 12.61 4.92 23.71
CA THR A 353 13.78 4.73 24.59
C THR A 353 13.33 4.06 25.89
N GLN A 354 12.17 4.48 26.40
CA GLN A 354 11.50 3.86 27.55
C GLN A 354 10.01 3.60 27.24
N PRO A 355 9.38 2.57 27.84
CA PRO A 355 7.97 2.29 27.65
C PRO A 355 7.05 3.49 27.96
N ASP A 356 7.39 4.28 28.97
CA ASP A 356 6.60 5.43 29.42
C ASP A 356 6.55 6.58 28.39
N ASP A 357 7.51 6.62 27.46
CA ASP A 357 7.53 7.61 26.35
C ASP A 357 6.30 7.49 25.45
N ALA A 358 5.68 6.29 25.39
CA ALA A 358 4.49 6.03 24.59
C ALA A 358 3.30 6.91 25.03
N MET A 359 3.14 7.09 26.34
CA MET A 359 2.04 7.86 26.93
C MET A 359 2.13 9.33 26.53
N GLY A 360 3.32 9.93 26.73
CA GLY A 360 3.54 11.33 26.40
C GLY A 360 3.42 11.60 24.89
N LEU A 361 3.78 10.64 24.03
CA LEU A 361 3.56 10.79 22.59
C LEU A 361 2.08 10.68 22.23
N ALA A 362 1.34 9.72 22.78
CA ALA A 362 -0.08 9.58 22.50
C ALA A 362 -0.88 10.82 22.91
N GLU A 363 -0.60 11.39 24.09
CA GLU A 363 -1.22 12.63 24.56
C GLU A 363 -0.95 13.81 23.60
N ARG A 364 0.29 13.93 23.10
CA ARG A 364 0.62 14.95 22.09
C ARG A 364 -0.15 14.75 20.79
N GLN A 365 -0.25 13.51 20.28
CA GLN A 365 -0.98 13.22 19.04
C GLN A 365 -2.48 13.53 19.17
N VAL A 366 -3.11 13.16 20.30
CA VAL A 366 -4.51 13.57 20.61
C VAL A 366 -4.63 15.10 20.64
N GLY A 367 -3.70 15.78 21.33
CA GLY A 367 -3.68 17.24 21.41
C GLY A 367 -3.50 17.94 20.06
N LEU A 368 -2.75 17.34 19.12
CA LEU A 368 -2.56 17.87 17.76
C LEU A 368 -3.84 17.77 16.93
N ILE A 369 -4.56 16.64 17.01
CA ILE A 369 -5.81 16.44 16.28
C ILE A 369 -6.92 17.34 16.83
N ASN A 370 -6.97 17.60 18.15
CA ASN A 370 -7.99 18.46 18.75
C ASN A 370 -7.95 19.93 18.33
N ARG A 371 -6.87 20.37 17.67
CA ARG A 371 -6.78 21.72 17.11
C ARG A 371 -7.67 21.84 15.87
N THR A 372 -8.31 22.99 15.71
CA THR A 372 -9.15 23.28 14.54
C THR A 372 -8.38 23.03 13.23
N PHE A 373 -9.03 22.36 12.27
CA PHE A 373 -8.55 22.20 10.91
C PHE A 373 -9.18 23.27 10.03
N GLN A 374 -8.33 24.00 9.31
CA GLN A 374 -8.76 24.91 8.25
C GLN A 374 -8.74 24.14 6.94
N VAL A 375 -9.91 23.73 6.45
CA VAL A 375 -10.04 22.97 5.22
C VAL A 375 -10.91 23.76 4.24
N ALA A 376 -10.29 24.25 3.17
CA ALA A 376 -10.86 25.25 2.27
C ALA A 376 -11.35 26.51 3.02
N GLU A 377 -12.66 26.74 3.09
CA GLU A 377 -13.28 27.88 3.78
C GLU A 377 -13.92 27.50 5.14
N HIS A 378 -13.76 26.26 5.59
CA HIS A 378 -14.45 25.73 6.78
C HIS A 378 -13.48 25.46 7.95
N GLU A 379 -13.94 25.79 9.15
CA GLU A 379 -13.31 25.40 10.40
C GLU A 379 -13.92 24.10 10.92
N LEU A 380 -13.14 23.02 10.87
CA LEU A 380 -13.58 21.70 11.30
C LEU A 380 -12.90 21.33 12.61
N LYS A 381 -13.69 20.85 13.57
CA LYS A 381 -13.19 20.33 14.85
C LYS A 381 -13.51 18.85 14.95
N ILE A 382 -12.46 18.03 14.93
CA ILE A 382 -12.52 16.59 15.15
C ILE A 382 -11.64 16.24 16.35
N SER A 383 -11.79 15.02 16.85
CA SER A 383 -10.91 14.46 17.87
C SER A 383 -10.40 13.09 17.40
N ALA A 384 -9.58 12.42 18.21
CA ALA A 384 -9.14 11.06 17.89
C ALA A 384 -9.10 10.17 19.12
N SER A 385 -9.33 8.89 18.87
CA SER A 385 -9.14 7.83 19.84
C SER A 385 -7.94 6.98 19.44
N ILE A 386 -7.01 6.78 20.37
CA ILE A 386 -5.74 6.09 20.13
C ILE A 386 -5.62 4.82 20.97
N GLY A 387 -5.33 3.69 20.34
CA GLY A 387 -5.01 2.43 21.00
C GLY A 387 -3.54 2.09 20.89
N ILE A 388 -2.89 1.72 21.99
CA ILE A 388 -1.44 1.54 22.07
C ILE A 388 -1.10 0.08 22.36
N ALA A 389 -0.33 -0.57 21.50
CA ALA A 389 0.28 -1.88 21.76
C ALA A 389 1.81 -1.75 21.84
N MET A 390 2.39 -2.29 22.90
CA MET A 390 3.84 -2.27 23.14
C MET A 390 4.51 -3.56 22.68
N PHE A 391 5.71 -3.45 22.11
CA PHE A 391 6.58 -4.59 21.84
C PHE A 391 7.95 -4.39 22.50
N PRO A 392 8.47 -5.40 23.22
CA PRO A 392 7.86 -6.71 23.50
C PRO A 392 6.71 -6.62 24.53
N GLY A 393 5.73 -7.52 24.46
CA GLY A 393 4.68 -7.67 25.50
C GLY A 393 3.27 -7.88 24.96
N ASN A 394 2.84 -7.08 23.98
CA ASN A 394 1.44 -7.02 23.54
C ASN A 394 1.21 -7.75 22.19
N GLY A 395 2.10 -8.66 21.80
CA GLY A 395 1.99 -9.45 20.56
C GLY A 395 3.34 -10.00 20.09
N SER A 396 3.30 -11.02 19.23
CA SER A 396 4.49 -11.65 18.65
C SER A 396 4.61 -11.49 17.13
N THR A 397 3.52 -11.14 16.46
CA THR A 397 3.47 -10.93 15.01
C THR A 397 2.93 -9.53 14.68
N PRO A 398 3.19 -9.00 13.48
CA PRO A 398 2.61 -7.73 13.05
C PRO A 398 1.09 -7.70 13.14
N GLN A 399 0.44 -8.83 12.84
CA GLN A 399 -1.02 -8.96 12.91
C GLN A 399 -1.53 -8.93 14.36
N ASP A 400 -0.86 -9.61 15.28
CA ASP A 400 -1.23 -9.57 16.71
C ASP A 400 -1.12 -8.15 17.27
N LEU A 401 -0.03 -7.44 16.97
CA LEU A 401 0.19 -6.07 17.45
C LEU A 401 -0.85 -5.10 16.88
N LEU A 402 -1.17 -5.19 15.58
CA LEU A 402 -2.21 -4.38 14.96
C LEU A 402 -3.58 -4.67 15.57
N MET A 403 -3.95 -5.95 15.75
CA MET A 403 -5.23 -6.35 16.32
C MET A 403 -5.37 -5.88 17.78
N ASN A 404 -4.30 -5.97 18.56
CA ASN A 404 -4.30 -5.56 19.95
C ASN A 404 -4.31 -4.03 20.10
N ALA A 405 -3.61 -3.30 19.23
CA ALA A 405 -3.69 -1.84 19.19
C ALA A 405 -5.11 -1.37 18.81
N ASP A 406 -5.75 -2.01 17.83
CA ASP A 406 -7.14 -1.74 17.44
C ASP A 406 -8.13 -2.00 18.60
N ALA A 407 -7.99 -3.13 19.30
CA ALA A 407 -8.80 -3.43 20.48
C ALA A 407 -8.68 -2.37 21.58
N ALA A 408 -7.47 -1.85 21.81
CA ALA A 408 -7.23 -0.76 22.76
C ALA A 408 -7.85 0.57 22.31
N MET A 409 -7.86 0.84 21.00
CA MET A 409 -8.48 2.04 20.43
C MET A 409 -9.99 2.00 20.62
N TYR A 410 -10.64 0.86 20.33
CA TYR A 410 -12.07 0.68 20.59
C TYR A 410 -12.44 0.83 22.06
N HIS A 411 -11.57 0.35 22.96
CA HIS A 411 -11.76 0.57 24.39
C HIS A 411 -11.69 2.06 24.75
N ALA A 412 -10.72 2.81 24.20
CA ALA A 412 -10.62 4.26 24.39
C ALA A 412 -11.88 5.00 23.88
N LYS A 413 -12.43 4.58 22.72
CA LYS A 413 -13.72 5.09 22.23
C LYS A 413 -14.87 4.83 23.21
N GLY A 414 -14.88 3.66 23.85
CA GLY A 414 -15.89 3.28 24.84
C GLY A 414 -15.86 4.12 26.12
N MET A 415 -14.69 4.68 26.47
CA MET A 415 -14.48 5.47 27.69
C MET A 415 -14.79 6.97 27.55
N GLY A 416 -15.26 7.43 26.39
CA GLY A 416 -15.64 8.83 26.18
C GLY A 416 -15.08 9.49 24.92
N LYS A 417 -14.33 8.74 24.08
CA LYS A 417 -13.62 9.24 22.88
C LYS A 417 -12.55 10.30 23.25
N ASN A 418 -11.85 10.83 22.25
CA ASN A 418 -10.88 11.91 22.44
C ASN A 418 -9.80 11.61 23.50
N GLY A 419 -9.11 10.49 23.34
CA GLY A 419 -8.16 10.01 24.33
C GLY A 419 -7.35 8.83 23.82
N TYR A 420 -6.61 8.19 24.73
CA TYR A 420 -5.80 7.03 24.42
C TYR A 420 -5.97 5.91 25.44
N GLY A 421 -5.68 4.67 25.04
CA GLY A 421 -5.69 3.50 25.91
C GLY A 421 -4.58 2.53 25.55
N PHE A 422 -3.91 1.98 26.57
CA PHE A 422 -2.96 0.89 26.37
C PHE A 422 -3.70 -0.45 26.27
N PHE A 423 -3.22 -1.33 25.40
CA PHE A 423 -3.76 -2.68 25.31
C PHE A 423 -3.48 -3.44 26.61
N ASP A 424 -4.57 -3.94 27.19
CA ASP A 424 -4.53 -4.92 28.27
C ASP A 424 -5.16 -6.23 27.76
N VAL A 425 -4.63 -7.39 28.19
CA VAL A 425 -5.11 -8.72 27.77
C VAL A 425 -6.62 -8.90 28.05
N SER A 426 -7.15 -8.23 29.07
CA SER A 426 -8.58 -8.20 29.40
C SER A 426 -9.46 -7.57 28.29
N MET A 427 -8.91 -6.69 27.45
CA MET A 427 -9.66 -5.97 26.40
C MET A 427 -10.15 -6.90 25.28
N ASN A 428 -9.33 -7.86 24.84
CA ASN A 428 -9.75 -8.88 23.86
C ASN A 428 -10.87 -9.78 24.42
N THR A 429 -10.88 -9.97 25.73
CA THR A 429 -11.91 -10.75 26.43
C THR A 429 -13.22 -9.95 26.53
N ASN A 430 -13.13 -8.63 26.78
CA ASN A 430 -14.28 -7.74 26.90
C ASN A 430 -15.04 -7.54 25.57
N ALA A 431 -14.34 -7.40 24.44
CA ALA A 431 -14.98 -7.27 23.13
C ALA A 431 -15.83 -8.52 22.76
N ARG A 432 -15.28 -9.73 23.00
CA ARG A 432 -16.03 -10.98 22.81
C ARG A 432 -17.20 -11.10 23.79
N LYS A 433 -17.00 -10.74 25.07
CA LYS A 433 -18.07 -10.73 26.07
C LYS A 433 -19.19 -9.77 25.71
N GLN A 434 -18.88 -8.59 25.17
CA GLN A 434 -19.91 -7.63 24.73
C GLN A 434 -20.71 -8.14 23.53
N LEU A 435 -20.06 -8.78 22.55
CA LEU A 435 -20.76 -9.41 21.44
C LEU A 435 -21.69 -10.54 21.90
N GLN A 436 -21.21 -11.38 22.83
CA GLN A 436 -22.02 -12.44 23.43
C GLN A 436 -23.20 -11.86 24.20
N LEU A 437 -22.96 -10.87 25.07
CA LEU A 437 -24.00 -10.19 25.84
C LEU A 437 -25.05 -9.54 24.94
N LEU A 438 -24.66 -9.00 23.78
CA LEU A 438 -25.60 -8.45 22.81
C LEU A 438 -26.51 -9.52 22.20
N GLN A 439 -25.95 -10.68 21.85
CA GLN A 439 -26.75 -11.81 21.34
C GLN A 439 -27.72 -12.30 22.41
N ASP A 440 -27.24 -12.44 23.65
CA ASP A 440 -28.06 -12.86 24.78
C ASP A 440 -29.17 -11.85 25.09
N LEU A 441 -28.88 -10.55 24.99
CA LEU A 441 -29.86 -9.47 25.24
C LEU A 441 -31.00 -9.46 24.22
N ARG A 442 -30.72 -9.77 22.94
CA ARG A 442 -31.76 -9.91 21.91
C ARG A 442 -32.71 -11.06 22.24
N ASN A 443 -32.16 -12.17 22.72
CA ASN A 443 -32.91 -13.36 23.09
C ASN A 443 -33.68 -13.19 24.42
N ALA A 444 -33.24 -12.28 25.29
CA ALA A 444 -33.81 -12.09 26.62
C ALA A 444 -35.29 -11.70 26.63
N LEU A 445 -35.72 -10.86 25.68
CA LEU A 445 -37.12 -10.46 25.50
C LEU A 445 -37.98 -11.66 25.06
N GLU A 446 -37.52 -12.43 24.07
CA GLU A 446 -38.27 -13.59 23.54
C GLU A 446 -38.40 -14.71 24.56
N TYR A 447 -37.36 -14.94 25.36
CA TYR A 447 -37.34 -15.99 26.37
C TYR A 447 -37.85 -15.54 27.75
N GLY A 448 -38.40 -14.32 27.87
CA GLY A 448 -39.01 -13.84 29.12
C GLY A 448 -38.03 -13.80 30.30
N GLN A 449 -36.80 -13.34 30.05
CA GLN A 449 -35.71 -13.31 31.04
C GLN A 449 -35.66 -12.01 31.85
N PHE A 450 -36.46 -11.01 31.50
CA PHE A 450 -36.56 -9.76 32.27
C PHE A 450 -37.51 -9.91 33.47
N ARG A 451 -37.17 -9.22 34.55
CA ARG A 451 -37.98 -9.10 35.77
C ARG A 451 -37.97 -7.66 36.25
N LEU A 452 -39.06 -7.24 36.89
CA LEU A 452 -39.09 -5.99 37.63
C LEU A 452 -38.95 -6.27 39.12
N TYR A 453 -38.04 -5.53 39.74
CA TYR A 453 -37.92 -5.43 41.19
C TYR A 453 -38.46 -4.06 41.59
N TYR A 454 -39.05 -3.97 42.77
CA TYR A 454 -39.78 -2.80 43.21
C TYR A 454 -39.11 -2.26 44.47
N GLN A 455 -38.70 -0.99 44.44
CA GLN A 455 -38.16 -0.30 45.60
C GLN A 455 -39.23 0.60 46.22
N PRO A 456 -39.46 0.54 47.53
CA PRO A 456 -40.55 1.29 48.13
C PRO A 456 -40.23 2.78 48.24
N LYS A 457 -41.25 3.60 47.98
CA LYS A 457 -41.25 5.05 48.26
C LYS A 457 -42.14 5.29 49.48
N PHE A 458 -41.63 6.03 50.45
CA PHE A 458 -42.37 6.36 51.68
C PHE A 458 -42.63 7.85 51.77
N ASP A 459 -43.81 8.22 52.27
CA ASP A 459 -44.13 9.60 52.62
C ASP A 459 -43.21 10.06 53.77
N ALA A 460 -42.56 11.21 53.59
CA ALA A 460 -41.51 11.67 54.49
C ALA A 460 -42.03 12.01 55.90
N VAL A 461 -43.32 12.35 56.03
CA VAL A 461 -43.94 12.83 57.28
C VAL A 461 -44.66 11.70 58.01
N SER A 462 -45.51 10.96 57.31
CA SER A 462 -46.33 9.87 57.87
C SER A 462 -45.58 8.55 57.95
N GLY A 463 -44.51 8.37 57.18
CA GLY A 463 -43.75 7.11 57.12
C GLY A 463 -44.52 5.97 56.47
N ILE A 464 -45.62 6.26 55.77
CA ILE A 464 -46.44 5.25 55.08
C ILE A 464 -45.93 5.07 53.65
N ALA A 465 -45.95 3.84 53.14
CA ALA A 465 -45.61 3.57 51.75
C ALA A 465 -46.63 4.25 50.79
N VAL A 466 -46.11 4.99 49.81
CA VAL A 466 -46.89 5.75 48.82
C VAL A 466 -46.72 5.24 47.40
N GLY A 467 -45.90 4.22 47.20
CA GLY A 467 -45.66 3.65 45.88
C GLY A 467 -44.36 2.89 45.79
N ALA A 468 -43.92 2.65 44.56
CA ALA A 468 -42.68 1.97 44.28
C ALA A 468 -42.02 2.45 42.99
N GLU A 469 -40.70 2.39 42.93
CA GLU A 469 -39.96 2.48 41.67
C GLU A 469 -39.76 1.09 41.07
N ALA A 470 -40.07 0.94 39.78
CA ALA A 470 -39.91 -0.29 39.03
C ALA A 470 -38.51 -0.36 38.40
N LEU A 471 -37.68 -1.22 38.95
CA LEU A 471 -36.28 -1.38 38.59
C LEU A 471 -36.08 -2.66 37.77
N LEU A 472 -35.67 -2.48 36.51
CA LEU A 472 -35.41 -3.60 35.61
C LEU A 472 -34.26 -4.48 36.12
N ARG A 473 -34.44 -5.79 35.99
CA ARG A 473 -33.41 -6.81 36.21
C ARG A 473 -33.44 -7.82 35.07
N TRP A 474 -32.29 -8.41 34.78
CA TRP A 474 -32.18 -9.46 33.78
C TRP A 474 -31.72 -10.77 34.44
N GLU A 475 -32.59 -11.78 34.46
CA GLU A 475 -32.27 -13.14 34.89
C GLU A 475 -31.53 -13.88 33.77
N HIS A 476 -30.22 -13.68 33.71
CA HIS A 476 -29.37 -14.29 32.71
C HIS A 476 -29.12 -15.78 33.01
N PRO A 477 -29.33 -16.72 32.07
CA PRO A 477 -29.23 -18.16 32.33
C PRO A 477 -27.89 -18.62 32.89
N GLN A 478 -26.78 -18.02 32.41
CA GLN A 478 -25.43 -18.38 32.88
C GLN A 478 -24.82 -17.42 33.90
N GLN A 479 -25.18 -16.12 33.88
CA GLN A 479 -24.55 -15.08 34.71
C GLN A 479 -25.38 -14.73 35.95
N GLY A 480 -26.58 -15.29 36.11
CA GLY A 480 -27.48 -14.97 37.20
C GLY A 480 -28.17 -13.62 37.01
N LEU A 481 -28.51 -12.96 38.11
CA LEU A 481 -29.24 -11.69 38.09
C LEU A 481 -28.29 -10.53 37.71
N LEU A 482 -28.49 -9.95 36.53
CA LEU A 482 -27.74 -8.80 36.05
C LEU A 482 -28.48 -7.49 36.36
N LEU A 483 -27.73 -6.49 36.81
CA LEU A 483 -28.21 -5.13 37.10
C LEU A 483 -28.22 -4.25 35.84
N PRO A 484 -29.07 -3.21 35.78
CA PRO A 484 -29.20 -2.31 34.63
C PRO A 484 -27.88 -1.74 34.10
N ALA A 485 -26.96 -1.36 35.00
CA ALA A 485 -25.66 -0.78 34.63
C ALA A 485 -24.83 -1.68 33.69
N THR A 486 -25.06 -2.99 33.71
CA THR A 486 -24.34 -3.96 32.87
C THR A 486 -24.83 -3.97 31.42
N PHE A 487 -26.11 -3.69 31.16
CA PHE A 487 -26.72 -3.94 29.84
C PHE A 487 -27.53 -2.77 29.25
N ILE A 488 -27.95 -1.76 30.03
CA ILE A 488 -28.75 -0.63 29.51
C ILE A 488 -27.98 0.16 28.45
N ALA A 489 -26.71 0.50 28.71
CA ALA A 489 -25.89 1.23 27.73
C ALA A 489 -25.73 0.46 26.40
N LEU A 490 -25.71 -0.87 26.47
CA LEU A 490 -25.68 -1.73 25.27
C LEU A 490 -27.05 -1.76 24.56
N ALA A 491 -28.13 -1.81 25.33
CA ALA A 491 -29.50 -1.75 24.82
C ALA A 491 -29.77 -0.43 24.08
N GLU A 492 -29.31 0.70 24.63
CA GLU A 492 -29.46 2.02 24.01
C GLU A 492 -28.69 2.11 22.69
N LYS A 493 -27.40 1.75 22.71
CA LYS A 493 -26.54 1.77 21.49
C LYS A 493 -27.09 0.93 20.35
N THR A 494 -27.86 -0.11 20.66
CA THR A 494 -28.41 -1.05 19.67
C THR A 494 -29.90 -0.86 19.39
N GLY A 495 -30.54 0.11 20.04
CA GLY A 495 -31.98 0.37 19.93
C GLY A 495 -32.88 -0.67 20.62
N LEU A 496 -32.32 -1.70 21.25
CA LEU A 496 -33.08 -2.71 22.02
C LEU A 496 -33.74 -2.13 23.27
N ILE A 497 -33.31 -0.95 23.73
CA ILE A 497 -33.94 -0.25 24.86
C ILE A 497 -35.40 0.11 24.58
N ILE A 498 -35.80 0.28 23.32
CA ILE A 498 -37.19 0.59 22.94
C ILE A 498 -38.12 -0.61 23.26
N PRO A 499 -37.92 -1.81 22.69
CA PRO A 499 -38.78 -2.96 23.01
C PRO A 499 -38.65 -3.43 24.46
N ILE A 500 -37.47 -3.27 25.10
CA ILE A 500 -37.32 -3.54 26.54
C ILE A 500 -38.19 -2.57 27.34
N GLY A 501 -38.15 -1.29 27.00
CA GLY A 501 -38.97 -0.25 27.61
C GLY A 501 -40.47 -0.49 27.51
N GLU A 502 -40.94 -0.91 26.34
CA GLU A 502 -42.35 -1.28 26.17
C GLU A 502 -42.75 -2.46 27.06
N TRP A 503 -41.88 -3.46 27.19
CA TRP A 503 -42.09 -4.58 28.11
C TRP A 503 -42.14 -4.10 29.56
N VAL A 504 -41.21 -3.24 29.98
CA VAL A 504 -41.16 -2.65 31.34
C VAL A 504 -42.44 -1.89 31.64
N LEU A 505 -42.91 -1.02 30.74
CA LEU A 505 -44.14 -0.25 30.91
C LEU A 505 -45.36 -1.17 31.08
N ASN A 506 -45.48 -2.20 30.24
CA ASN A 506 -46.60 -3.14 30.36
C ASN A 506 -46.55 -3.90 31.69
N GLU A 507 -45.38 -4.42 32.09
CA GLU A 507 -45.26 -5.20 33.33
C GLU A 507 -45.45 -4.33 34.58
N ALA A 508 -44.95 -3.10 34.59
CA ALA A 508 -45.18 -2.13 35.67
C ALA A 508 -46.68 -1.79 35.78
N CYS A 509 -47.35 -1.45 34.67
CA CYS A 509 -48.79 -1.18 34.67
C CYS A 509 -49.61 -2.40 35.11
N ARG A 510 -49.24 -3.60 34.65
CA ARG A 510 -49.87 -4.86 35.08
C ARG A 510 -49.75 -5.05 36.58
N GLN A 511 -48.55 -4.86 37.14
CA GLN A 511 -48.31 -5.07 38.57
C GLN A 511 -49.00 -4.01 39.42
N MET A 512 -48.97 -2.73 39.01
CA MET A 512 -49.66 -1.66 39.73
C MET A 512 -51.17 -1.85 39.70
N SER A 513 -51.75 -2.33 38.60
CA SER A 513 -53.18 -2.67 38.52
C SER A 513 -53.57 -3.78 39.51
N LEU A 514 -52.69 -4.77 39.74
CA LEU A 514 -52.91 -5.77 40.78
C LEU A 514 -52.88 -5.18 42.19
N TRP A 515 -51.96 -4.26 42.48
CA TRP A 515 -51.91 -3.58 43.77
C TRP A 515 -53.10 -2.63 43.98
N TYR A 516 -53.52 -1.94 42.92
CA TYR A 516 -54.71 -1.12 42.91
C TYR A 516 -55.95 -1.94 43.32
N ALA A 517 -56.15 -3.11 42.70
CA ALA A 517 -57.24 -4.03 43.04
C ALA A 517 -57.15 -4.62 44.47
N GLN A 518 -55.97 -4.58 45.10
CA GLN A 518 -55.76 -5.00 46.49
C GLN A 518 -56.05 -3.87 47.51
N GLY A 519 -56.46 -2.69 47.05
CA GLY A 519 -56.82 -1.55 47.91
C GLY A 519 -55.74 -0.46 48.03
N TYR A 520 -54.63 -0.59 47.31
CA TYR A 520 -53.57 0.43 47.27
C TYR A 520 -53.84 1.49 46.20
N GLU A 521 -55.04 2.08 46.19
CA GLU A 521 -55.52 2.99 45.15
C GLU A 521 -54.75 4.31 45.06
N ASN A 522 -54.06 4.69 46.16
CA ASN A 522 -53.29 5.92 46.25
C ASN A 522 -51.81 5.75 45.86
N TRP A 523 -51.38 4.53 45.51
CA TRP A 523 -49.99 4.26 45.18
C TRP A 523 -49.65 4.66 43.75
N ARG A 524 -48.39 5.04 43.56
CA ARG A 524 -47.81 5.31 42.24
C ARG A 524 -46.68 4.36 41.93
N ILE A 525 -46.62 3.85 40.70
CA ILE A 525 -45.46 3.13 40.20
C ILE A 525 -44.63 4.03 39.30
N ALA A 526 -43.34 4.16 39.60
CA ALA A 526 -42.43 4.95 38.82
C ALA A 526 -41.61 4.09 37.84
N VAL A 527 -41.47 4.54 36.59
CA VAL A 527 -40.73 3.85 35.54
C VAL A 527 -39.74 4.81 34.88
N ASN A 528 -38.47 4.45 34.89
CA ASN A 528 -37.40 5.18 34.22
C ASN A 528 -37.48 5.06 32.70
N LEU A 529 -37.31 6.19 32.01
CA LEU A 529 -37.22 6.27 30.56
C LEU A 529 -35.81 6.70 30.13
N SER A 530 -35.20 5.93 29.22
CA SER A 530 -33.99 6.38 28.53
C SER A 530 -34.27 7.53 27.57
N ALA A 531 -33.24 8.32 27.27
CA ALA A 531 -33.31 9.39 26.27
C ALA A 531 -33.80 8.88 24.91
N LEU A 532 -33.36 7.69 24.49
CA LEU A 532 -33.74 7.11 23.20
C LEU A 532 -35.21 6.70 23.16
N GLN A 533 -35.75 6.17 24.27
CA GLN A 533 -37.19 5.89 24.38
C GLN A 533 -38.01 7.17 24.38
N PHE A 534 -37.54 8.21 25.08
CA PHE A 534 -38.22 9.50 25.15
C PHE A 534 -38.37 10.16 23.78
N CYS A 535 -37.32 10.11 22.95
CA CYS A 535 -37.36 10.62 21.58
C CYS A 535 -38.09 9.69 20.59
N HIS A 536 -38.55 8.50 21.01
CA HIS A 536 -39.22 7.57 20.11
C HIS A 536 -40.66 8.00 19.83
N ALA A 537 -41.00 8.15 18.54
CA ALA A 537 -42.32 8.61 18.10
C ALA A 537 -43.50 7.74 18.59
N GLY A 538 -43.24 6.47 18.96
CA GLY A 538 -44.23 5.54 19.48
C GLY A 538 -44.56 5.68 20.97
N LEU A 539 -43.76 6.42 21.76
CA LEU A 539 -43.82 6.38 23.23
C LEU A 539 -45.22 6.67 23.79
N VAL A 540 -45.84 7.78 23.37
CA VAL A 540 -47.17 8.21 23.88
C VAL A 540 -48.22 7.13 23.62
N ASN A 541 -48.18 6.51 22.43
CA ASN A 541 -49.09 5.42 22.08
C ASN A 541 -48.82 4.17 22.93
N SER A 542 -47.56 3.83 23.17
CA SER A 542 -47.18 2.67 23.99
C SER A 542 -47.62 2.84 25.45
N VAL A 543 -47.53 4.06 26.01
CA VAL A 543 -48.03 4.40 27.35
C VAL A 543 -49.55 4.29 27.41
N ALA A 544 -50.26 4.91 26.45
CA ALA A 544 -51.72 4.85 26.36
C ALA A 544 -52.22 3.40 26.28
N ALA A 545 -51.60 2.59 25.41
CA ALA A 545 -51.95 1.19 25.24
C ALA A 545 -51.69 0.35 26.50
N ALA A 546 -50.63 0.62 27.25
CA ALA A 546 -50.32 -0.09 28.50
C ALA A 546 -51.36 0.22 29.60
N LEU A 547 -51.72 1.51 29.76
CA LEU A 547 -52.74 1.94 30.72
C LEU A 547 -54.12 1.35 30.39
N GLU A 548 -54.52 1.42 29.12
CA GLU A 548 -55.80 0.86 28.64
C GLU A 548 -55.86 -0.65 28.84
N ARG A 549 -54.81 -1.37 28.44
CA ARG A 549 -54.71 -2.84 28.56
C ARG A 549 -54.87 -3.33 30.00
N HIS A 550 -54.32 -2.59 30.96
CA HIS A 550 -54.32 -2.97 32.37
C HIS A 550 -55.38 -2.24 33.20
N GLN A 551 -56.23 -1.42 32.56
CA GLN A 551 -57.29 -0.63 33.20
C GLN A 551 -56.77 0.18 34.39
N LEU A 552 -55.55 0.72 34.27
CA LEU A 552 -54.90 1.46 35.33
C LEU A 552 -55.21 2.96 35.18
N PRO A 553 -55.66 3.65 36.23
CA PRO A 553 -55.76 5.11 36.22
C PRO A 553 -54.41 5.75 35.90
N ALA A 554 -54.38 6.71 34.98
CA ALA A 554 -53.13 7.32 34.49
C ALA A 554 -52.26 7.93 35.61
N ASN A 555 -52.90 8.48 36.65
CA ASN A 555 -52.25 9.08 37.81
C ASN A 555 -51.55 8.08 38.75
N SER A 556 -51.71 6.77 38.50
CA SER A 556 -51.00 5.70 39.22
C SER A 556 -49.66 5.35 38.55
N LEU A 557 -49.36 5.90 37.37
CA LEU A 557 -48.09 5.75 36.68
C LEU A 557 -47.30 7.06 36.75
N THR A 558 -46.03 6.96 37.10
CA THR A 558 -45.06 8.05 37.06
C THR A 558 -43.96 7.71 36.07
N LEU A 559 -43.68 8.59 35.12
CA LEU A 559 -42.56 8.42 34.19
C LEU A 559 -41.39 9.31 34.63
N GLU A 560 -40.25 8.68 34.87
CA GLU A 560 -39.03 9.34 35.33
C GLU A 560 -38.11 9.59 34.12
N ILE A 561 -37.68 10.84 33.96
CA ILE A 561 -36.75 11.26 32.92
C ILE A 561 -35.62 12.08 33.55
N THR A 562 -34.39 11.84 33.09
CA THR A 562 -33.27 12.63 33.59
C THR A 562 -33.37 14.09 33.17
N GLU A 563 -32.82 14.98 33.99
CA GLU A 563 -32.72 16.41 33.71
C GLU A 563 -32.16 16.68 32.30
N THR A 564 -31.09 15.99 31.92
CA THR A 564 -30.43 16.16 30.61
C THR A 564 -31.33 15.75 29.45
N THR A 565 -32.11 14.67 29.62
CA THR A 565 -33.06 14.20 28.60
C THR A 565 -34.17 15.22 28.37
N ALA A 566 -34.70 15.80 29.44
CA ALA A 566 -35.73 16.83 29.34
C ALA A 566 -35.23 18.11 28.64
N MET A 567 -33.93 18.39 28.71
CA MET A 567 -33.31 19.63 28.23
C MET A 567 -32.60 19.53 26.87
N SER A 568 -32.42 18.33 26.30
CA SER A 568 -31.61 18.17 25.07
C SER A 568 -32.22 18.81 23.83
N ASP A 569 -33.55 18.74 23.68
CA ASP A 569 -34.33 19.45 22.65
C ASP A 569 -35.64 19.93 23.30
N ALA A 570 -35.59 21.11 23.91
CA ALA A 570 -36.64 21.56 24.83
C ALA A 570 -38.00 21.71 24.15
N ASP A 571 -38.08 22.16 22.89
CA ASP A 571 -39.37 22.37 22.21
C ASP A 571 -40.02 21.03 21.81
N ALA A 572 -39.23 20.07 21.29
CA ALA A 572 -39.72 18.73 20.98
C ALA A 572 -40.11 17.97 22.25
N SER A 573 -39.27 18.06 23.30
CA SER A 573 -39.50 17.41 24.59
C SER A 573 -40.77 17.93 25.26
N MET A 574 -40.99 19.25 25.23
CA MET A 574 -42.21 19.88 25.74
C MET A 574 -43.48 19.33 25.08
N THR A 575 -43.44 19.05 23.78
CA THR A 575 -44.60 18.50 23.06
C THR A 575 -44.96 17.11 23.57
N VAL A 576 -43.96 16.24 23.75
CA VAL A 576 -44.16 14.87 24.27
C VAL A 576 -44.62 14.90 25.72
N LEU A 577 -43.98 15.72 26.56
CA LEU A 577 -44.34 15.85 27.98
C LEU A 577 -45.76 16.39 28.16
N GLN A 578 -46.18 17.36 27.34
CA GLN A 578 -47.55 17.86 27.39
C GLN A 578 -48.55 16.76 27.01
N GLN A 579 -48.28 15.96 25.99
CA GLN A 579 -49.15 14.85 25.60
C GLN A 579 -49.28 13.79 26.71
N LEU A 580 -48.19 13.47 27.40
CA LEU A 580 -48.20 12.54 28.54
C LEU A 580 -48.93 13.14 29.75
N SER A 581 -48.73 14.43 30.03
CA SER A 581 -49.40 15.15 31.10
C SER A 581 -50.92 15.29 30.85
N ASP A 582 -51.32 15.59 29.61
CA ASP A 582 -52.73 15.68 29.20
C ASP A 582 -53.45 14.32 29.31
N MET A 583 -52.71 13.21 29.22
CA MET A 583 -53.22 11.86 29.50
C MET A 583 -53.48 11.61 31.00
N GLY A 584 -52.90 12.44 31.87
CA GLY A 584 -53.00 12.33 33.32
C GLY A 584 -51.90 11.46 33.95
N VAL A 585 -50.82 11.18 33.22
CA VAL A 585 -49.64 10.47 33.74
C VAL A 585 -48.76 11.45 34.51
N ASP A 586 -48.28 11.03 35.68
CA ASP A 586 -47.37 11.86 36.47
C ASP A 586 -45.97 11.86 35.84
N LEU A 587 -45.33 13.03 35.79
CA LEU A 587 -43.99 13.19 35.25
C LEU A 587 -43.01 13.58 36.35
N SER A 588 -41.88 12.91 36.40
CA SER A 588 -40.85 13.10 37.42
C SER A 588 -39.49 13.40 36.78
N ILE A 589 -38.82 14.44 37.28
CA ILE A 589 -37.48 14.82 36.81
C ILE A 589 -36.46 14.15 37.71
N ASP A 590 -35.66 13.28 37.12
CA ASP A 590 -34.65 12.47 37.80
C ASP A 590 -33.23 13.06 37.69
N ASP A 591 -32.35 12.64 38.61
CA ASP A 591 -30.96 13.08 38.74
C ASP A 591 -30.77 14.61 38.79
N PHE A 592 -31.71 15.34 39.39
CA PHE A 592 -31.71 16.80 39.34
C PHE A 592 -30.53 17.42 40.10
N GLY A 593 -29.83 18.36 39.46
CA GLY A 593 -28.67 19.07 40.02
C GLY A 593 -27.32 18.57 39.49
N THR A 594 -27.31 17.50 38.69
CA THR A 594 -26.10 16.97 38.04
C THR A 594 -25.85 17.58 36.66
N GLY A 595 -26.84 18.29 36.10
CA GLY A 595 -26.80 18.91 34.77
C GLY A 595 -26.83 20.45 34.75
N TYR A 596 -26.89 21.03 33.55
CA TYR A 596 -27.04 22.48 33.34
C TYR A 596 -28.50 22.85 33.08
N SER A 597 -29.29 23.03 34.14
CA SER A 597 -30.69 23.49 34.01
C SER A 597 -30.80 24.98 33.73
N SER A 598 -31.65 25.33 32.75
CA SER A 598 -32.24 26.66 32.67
C SER A 598 -33.51 26.68 33.51
N LEU A 599 -33.49 27.40 34.63
CA LEU A 599 -34.65 27.62 35.52
C LEU A 599 -35.90 28.10 34.76
N MET A 600 -35.71 28.79 33.63
CA MET A 600 -36.81 29.23 32.77
C MET A 600 -37.55 28.04 32.12
N TYR A 601 -36.83 27.00 31.70
CA TYR A 601 -37.41 25.83 31.08
C TYR A 601 -38.05 24.90 32.12
N LEU A 602 -37.40 24.74 33.28
CA LEU A 602 -37.96 23.97 34.39
C LEU A 602 -39.36 24.48 34.79
N LYS A 603 -39.57 25.80 34.82
CA LYS A 603 -40.88 26.42 35.09
C LYS A 603 -41.96 26.06 34.06
N ARG A 604 -41.58 25.73 32.83
CA ARG A 604 -42.51 25.41 31.73
C ARG A 604 -42.81 23.92 31.60
N LEU A 605 -41.96 23.06 32.17
CA LEU A 605 -42.16 21.62 32.13
C LEU A 605 -43.44 21.23 32.89
N PRO A 606 -44.31 20.38 32.32
CA PRO A 606 -45.50 19.88 33.00
C PRO A 606 -45.13 18.71 33.94
N ALA A 607 -44.11 18.91 34.79
CA ALA A 607 -43.67 17.94 35.77
C ALA A 607 -44.50 18.03 37.06
N ASN A 608 -44.64 16.90 37.75
CA ASN A 608 -45.34 16.79 39.02
C ASN A 608 -44.36 16.53 40.18
N GLU A 609 -43.19 16.00 39.86
CA GLU A 609 -42.23 15.48 40.82
C GLU A 609 -40.80 15.84 40.41
N LEU A 610 -39.95 16.06 41.42
CA LEU A 610 -38.52 16.32 41.27
C LEU A 610 -37.76 15.40 42.24
N LYS A 611 -36.85 14.60 41.69
CA LYS A 611 -36.03 13.64 42.44
C LYS A 611 -34.62 14.21 42.64
N ILE A 612 -34.17 14.20 43.88
CA ILE A 612 -32.82 14.63 44.27
C ILE A 612 -31.89 13.43 44.14
N ASP A 613 -30.83 13.59 43.33
CA ASP A 613 -29.83 12.53 43.13
C ASP A 613 -29.19 12.08 44.45
N ARG A 614 -28.96 10.78 44.56
CA ARG A 614 -28.33 10.13 45.72
C ARG A 614 -26.95 10.70 46.06
N GLY A 615 -26.22 11.28 45.10
CA GLY A 615 -24.91 11.87 45.30
C GLY A 615 -24.96 12.99 46.34
N PHE A 616 -25.95 13.88 46.22
CA PHE A 616 -26.14 14.98 47.18
C PHE A 616 -26.65 14.50 48.55
N VAL A 617 -27.40 13.40 48.59
CA VAL A 617 -27.97 12.85 49.84
C VAL A 617 -26.91 12.10 50.66
N ARG A 618 -26.01 11.36 50.00
CA ARG A 618 -24.97 10.57 50.68
C ARG A 618 -24.06 11.43 51.55
N ASP A 619 -23.69 12.60 51.05
CA ASP A 619 -22.63 13.42 51.64
C ASP A 619 -23.17 14.51 52.61
N LEU A 620 -24.50 14.50 52.89
CA LEU A 620 -25.22 15.41 53.81
C LEU A 620 -24.67 15.50 55.25
N GLU A 621 -24.05 14.43 55.76
CA GLU A 621 -23.59 14.38 57.15
C GLU A 621 -22.22 15.05 57.36
N HIS A 622 -21.43 15.22 56.29
CA HIS A 622 -20.02 15.61 56.38
C HIS A 622 -19.70 16.91 55.61
N ASP A 623 -20.53 17.31 54.64
CA ASP A 623 -20.30 18.50 53.81
C ASP A 623 -21.40 19.57 53.99
N SER A 624 -21.01 20.79 54.33
CA SER A 624 -21.95 21.92 54.46
C SER A 624 -22.48 22.41 53.12
N ASP A 625 -21.75 22.16 52.03
CA ASP A 625 -22.10 22.65 50.69
C ASP A 625 -23.22 21.80 50.08
N ASP A 626 -23.18 20.47 50.23
CA ASP A 626 -24.27 19.58 49.77
C ASP A 626 -25.56 19.81 50.55
N ALA A 627 -25.48 20.08 51.86
CA ALA A 627 -26.65 20.44 52.65
C ALA A 627 -27.30 21.76 52.16
N ALA A 628 -26.50 22.72 51.69
CA ALA A 628 -26.98 23.97 51.11
C ALA A 628 -27.60 23.75 49.72
N ILE A 629 -27.01 22.88 48.89
CA ILE A 629 -27.53 22.53 47.56
C ILE A 629 -28.88 21.82 47.70
N VAL A 630 -28.97 20.79 48.55
CA VAL A 630 -30.23 20.07 48.82
C VAL A 630 -31.30 21.04 49.34
N SER A 631 -30.94 21.96 50.24
CA SER A 631 -31.87 23.01 50.71
C SER A 631 -32.38 23.92 49.59
N ALA A 632 -31.50 24.30 48.65
CA ALA A 632 -31.87 25.12 47.51
C ALA A 632 -32.78 24.36 46.52
N ILE A 633 -32.49 23.08 46.26
CA ILE A 633 -33.32 22.22 45.40
C ILE A 633 -34.71 22.03 46.01
N VAL A 634 -34.79 21.78 47.33
CA VAL A 634 -36.07 21.65 48.04
C VAL A 634 -36.89 22.94 47.95
N ALA A 635 -36.27 24.08 48.24
CA ALA A 635 -36.95 25.38 48.15
C ALA A 635 -37.43 25.69 46.71
N LEU A 636 -36.65 25.31 45.70
CA LEU A 636 -37.01 25.47 44.29
C LEU A 636 -38.21 24.60 43.91
N GLY A 637 -38.19 23.31 44.26
CA GLY A 637 -39.30 22.40 43.98
C GLY A 637 -40.61 22.89 44.61
N GLN A 638 -40.56 23.34 45.86
CA GLN A 638 -41.72 23.91 46.57
C GLN A 638 -42.22 25.19 45.89
N ALA A 639 -41.33 26.08 45.45
CA ALA A 639 -41.69 27.31 44.74
C ALA A 639 -42.35 27.04 43.37
N LEU A 640 -42.03 25.91 42.75
CA LEU A 640 -42.62 25.46 41.49
C LEU A 640 -43.87 24.57 41.69
N GLY A 641 -44.22 24.24 42.94
CA GLY A 641 -45.35 23.35 43.25
C GLY A 641 -45.11 21.88 42.88
N LEU A 642 -43.84 21.46 42.81
CA LEU A 642 -43.44 20.07 42.53
C LEU A 642 -43.35 19.28 43.83
N ARG A 643 -43.71 18.00 43.78
CA ARG A 643 -43.44 17.05 44.88
C ARG A 643 -41.96 16.67 44.85
N ILE A 644 -41.35 16.58 46.02
CA ILE A 644 -39.90 16.40 46.13
C ILE A 644 -39.60 15.04 46.72
N VAL A 645 -38.84 14.25 45.98
CA VAL A 645 -38.40 12.91 46.39
C VAL A 645 -36.90 12.93 46.60
N ALA A 646 -36.43 12.46 47.74
CA ALA A 646 -35.00 12.31 47.99
C ALA A 646 -34.59 10.84 47.86
N GLU A 647 -33.58 10.57 47.04
CA GLU A 647 -33.05 9.23 46.80
C GLU A 647 -31.79 8.92 47.61
N GLY A 648 -31.51 7.63 47.80
CA GLY A 648 -30.27 7.19 48.45
C GLY A 648 -30.23 7.45 49.96
N VAL A 649 -31.38 7.49 50.63
CA VAL A 649 -31.45 7.59 52.09
C VAL A 649 -30.97 6.29 52.74
N GLU A 650 -29.83 6.36 53.42
CA GLU A 650 -29.17 5.21 54.06
C GLU A 650 -29.09 5.33 55.59
N THR A 651 -29.24 6.53 56.16
CA THR A 651 -29.15 6.77 57.61
C THR A 651 -30.36 7.51 58.18
N ASP A 652 -30.67 7.27 59.46
CA ASP A 652 -31.72 8.00 60.17
C ASP A 652 -31.47 9.51 60.20
N ALA A 653 -30.20 9.95 60.20
CA ALA A 653 -29.85 11.35 60.20
C ALA A 653 -30.20 12.03 58.86
N GLN A 654 -29.92 11.37 57.73
CA GLN A 654 -30.34 11.82 56.40
C GLN A 654 -31.86 11.93 56.31
N GLN A 655 -32.58 10.88 56.73
CA GLN A 655 -34.05 10.88 56.76
C GLN A 655 -34.60 12.06 57.57
N ASN A 656 -34.13 12.23 58.81
CA ASN A 656 -34.58 13.32 59.68
C ASN A 656 -34.25 14.71 59.11
N PHE A 657 -33.12 14.86 58.42
CA PHE A 657 -32.75 16.12 57.77
C PHE A 657 -33.70 16.44 56.62
N LEU A 658 -33.93 15.49 55.71
CA LEU A 658 -34.77 15.64 54.52
C LEU A 658 -36.24 15.85 54.88
N THR A 659 -36.77 15.12 55.87
CA THR A 659 -38.14 15.34 56.38
C THR A 659 -38.31 16.75 56.96
N ARG A 660 -37.34 17.25 57.74
CA ARG A 660 -37.42 18.61 58.30
C ARG A 660 -37.30 19.70 57.24
N LEU A 661 -36.54 19.44 56.19
CA LEU A 661 -36.34 20.37 55.09
C LEU A 661 -37.60 20.50 54.22
N GLY A 662 -38.48 19.51 54.26
CA GLY A 662 -39.77 19.52 53.59
C GLY A 662 -39.80 18.73 52.29
N CYS A 663 -39.01 17.65 52.20
CA CYS A 663 -39.23 16.63 51.16
C CYS A 663 -40.58 15.93 51.38
N ASP A 664 -41.29 15.59 50.31
CA ASP A 664 -42.59 14.92 50.37
C ASP A 664 -42.44 13.40 50.49
N SER A 665 -41.44 12.82 49.82
CA SER A 665 -41.20 11.38 49.85
C SER A 665 -39.72 11.04 49.90
N LEU A 666 -39.41 9.88 50.47
CA LEU A 666 -38.06 9.38 50.68
C LEU A 666 -37.92 7.98 50.09
N GLN A 667 -36.76 7.72 49.51
CA GLN A 667 -36.38 6.43 48.96
C GLN A 667 -34.92 6.12 49.28
N GLY A 668 -34.63 4.89 49.70
CA GLY A 668 -33.27 4.47 49.97
C GLY A 668 -33.19 3.14 50.72
N TYR A 669 -31.98 2.64 50.93
CA TYR A 669 -31.77 1.33 51.55
C TYR A 669 -32.11 1.27 53.04
N LEU A 670 -32.17 2.42 53.73
CA LEU A 670 -32.73 2.49 55.07
C LEU A 670 -34.19 2.04 55.12
N LEU A 671 -34.96 2.40 54.08
CA LEU A 671 -36.42 2.22 54.02
C LEU A 671 -36.82 0.90 53.37
N GLY A 672 -35.99 0.39 52.45
CA GLY A 672 -36.20 -0.91 51.83
C GLY A 672 -35.34 -1.11 50.59
N HIS A 673 -34.88 -2.34 50.41
CA HIS A 673 -34.17 -2.74 49.19
C HIS A 673 -35.16 -3.06 48.06
N PRO A 674 -34.73 -2.99 46.78
CA PRO A 674 -35.53 -3.47 45.67
C PRO A 674 -35.84 -4.97 45.81
N LEU A 675 -37.12 -5.34 45.76
CA LEU A 675 -37.60 -6.72 45.94
C LEU A 675 -38.57 -7.16 44.82
N PRO A 676 -38.69 -8.47 44.53
CA PRO A 676 -39.77 -8.98 43.68
C PRO A 676 -41.16 -8.65 44.27
N ALA A 677 -42.17 -8.51 43.42
CA ALA A 677 -43.51 -8.04 43.81
C ALA A 677 -44.12 -8.76 45.05
N ASP A 678 -43.99 -10.09 45.12
CA ASP A 678 -44.56 -10.87 46.22
C ASP A 678 -43.84 -10.60 47.55
N GLN A 679 -42.52 -10.46 47.50
CA GLN A 679 -41.69 -10.15 48.67
C GLN A 679 -41.88 -8.69 49.10
N PHE A 680 -41.97 -7.79 48.12
CA PHE A 680 -42.23 -6.37 48.34
C PHE A 680 -43.51 -6.14 49.17
N ILE A 681 -44.63 -6.73 48.77
CA ILE A 681 -45.90 -6.57 49.51
C ILE A 681 -45.84 -7.21 50.90
N ALA A 682 -45.15 -8.35 51.04
CA ALA A 682 -44.98 -8.99 52.34
C ALA A 682 -44.16 -8.12 53.30
N ASP A 683 -43.14 -7.43 52.79
CA ASP A 683 -42.28 -6.55 53.58
C ASP A 683 -43.01 -5.27 54.00
N ILE A 684 -43.75 -4.64 53.08
CA ILE A 684 -44.58 -3.47 53.40
C ILE A 684 -45.61 -3.79 54.50
N ARG A 685 -46.29 -4.94 54.42
CA ARG A 685 -47.27 -5.35 55.45
C ARG A 685 -46.63 -5.51 56.82
N LYS A 686 -45.44 -6.11 56.90
CA LYS A 686 -44.70 -6.24 58.16
C LYS A 686 -44.23 -4.91 58.74
N ALA A 687 -43.93 -3.93 57.89
CA ALA A 687 -43.54 -2.60 58.34
C ALA A 687 -44.73 -1.76 58.84
N THR A 688 -45.96 -2.14 58.50
CA THR A 688 -47.19 -1.42 58.88
C THR A 688 -47.88 -2.01 60.12
N ASP A 689 -47.57 -3.27 60.45
CA ASP A 689 -48.00 -3.99 61.67
C ASP A 689 -47.03 -3.73 62.85
#